data_AF-A0A8C2T9K3-F1
#
_entry.id   AF-A0A8C2T9K3-F1
#
_cell.length_a   1.000
_cell.length_b   1.000
_cell.length_c   1.000
_cell.angle_alpha   90.00
_cell.angle_beta   90.00
_cell.angle_gamma   90.00
#
_symmetry.space_group_name_H-M   'P 1'
#
loop_
_entity.id
_entity.type
_entity.pdbx_description
1 polymer ?
#
loop_
_entity_poly.entity_id
_entity_poly.type
_entity_poly.pdbx_seq_one_letter_code
_entity_poly.pdbx_strand_id
1 'polypeptide(L)'
;MPSLPNEGDNHGTAAVTLRSELPYQSTIKRKVRKKKNGVITANVAGTKYEIVRVVIQEMGFVKIPDEDETANLIWSDSAVQQEKIAELRNYQRINHFPGMGEICRKDFLARNMTKMIKCQPQEYSFIPRTWIFPSEYTQFQNYVKELKKKRRQKTFIVKPANGAMGHGISLIRNGEKLQAQDHLIVQEYLDKPFLMEGYKFDLRIYILVTSCDPLKIFLYHDGLVRMGTEKYHPPSDSNLSQLYMHLTNYSVNKHNERFERDETEDKGSKRSIKWFTEFLETNDLDVSKFWNDISELVVKTLIVAEPHVLHAYRMCRPGQAPGSDSVCFEVLGFDILLDRKLKPWLLEVNRAPSFGTDQKIDYDVKKGVLLNALKLLNIRTSDKRRNLAQQKAEAQKRLYGQGSMKRLLPGSSDWEKQRHSLERRKEELKERLAQVRKQISKEEHENRHMGNYRRIYPPDDKSLLEKYESLLATAFQTFLSGRAASLQREMNNPLKRMKEEDILDLLEQCEIDDEKLMGKCTRQRGAKPLCSMPEIAQPVRKLKNYSSDSSCDSGSSMSESGDETEKEDHNEKKEKKVSYDLEENKYKPSERSGRMNWKPSIKNPKSPSYPSSSSTGPIRRSVSCPRSISILSMQSHAAEHRPFSAKGSLQIQRASSVNRSRSLNCSPSSSRVCQTSSLGTMNSSGNESLLQQKTKEQEVALTKETLLIFNDMKIKFPRKTDEESELIIEEIMDNWKYHKTKVASYWLVKLDSVKQRKVLDIVKTSVRAVLQHVWKAPDIENLHLYRLFNRVFNRLLWSHGQGLWNCFCNSGNSWETIFSKSTEVVTPEQLQCCQRIVQLCKHCLLVVYKYSSDSKGSLTGISPSWDDARCLLPGPSQFITKSSSSNLSCRSSGMPRSNIMFTRRYSHL
;
A
#
# COMPACT_ATOMS: atom_id res chain seq x y z
N MET A 1 3.00 -64.61 6.68
CA MET A 1 3.55 -65.44 7.77
C MET A 1 4.58 -66.38 7.15
N PRO A 2 5.62 -66.86 7.87
CA PRO A 2 6.26 -66.34 9.10
C PRO A 2 7.30 -65.22 8.76
N SER A 3 8.01 -64.48 9.63
CA SER A 3 8.76 -64.75 10.90
C SER A 3 10.16 -65.40 10.62
N LEU A 4 11.30 -64.70 10.77
CA LEU A 4 12.10 -64.41 12.00
C LEU A 4 12.94 -65.62 12.52
N PRO A 5 14.04 -65.47 13.30
CA PRO A 5 14.86 -64.29 13.67
C PRO A 5 16.42 -64.54 13.64
N ASN A 6 17.16 -63.67 14.35
CA ASN A 6 18.53 -63.68 14.97
C ASN A 6 19.16 -65.07 15.33
N GLU A 7 20.44 -65.25 15.76
CA GLU A 7 21.38 -64.46 16.60
C GLU A 7 22.89 -64.69 16.25
N GLY A 8 23.82 -64.02 16.96
CA GLY A 8 25.26 -64.36 16.87
C GLY A 8 26.28 -63.30 17.33
N ASP A 9 26.24 -62.83 18.58
CA ASP A 9 27.33 -62.03 19.19
C ASP A 9 28.52 -62.90 19.63
N ASN A 10 29.78 -62.46 19.44
CA ASN A 10 30.66 -62.01 20.54
C ASN A 10 32.14 -61.76 20.20
N HIS A 11 32.82 -61.16 21.19
CA HIS A 11 34.25 -60.89 21.44
C HIS A 11 35.33 -61.64 20.60
N GLY A 12 36.53 -61.09 20.37
CA GLY A 12 37.11 -59.80 20.78
C GLY A 12 38.40 -59.93 21.62
N THR A 13 39.56 -59.63 21.03
CA THR A 13 40.85 -59.50 21.76
C THR A 13 41.83 -58.62 20.94
N ALA A 14 42.82 -57.99 21.58
CA ALA A 14 43.78 -57.10 20.91
C ALA A 14 45.16 -57.07 21.61
N ALA A 15 46.25 -56.93 20.83
CA ALA A 15 47.56 -56.49 21.34
C ALA A 15 48.50 -55.93 20.25
N VAL A 16 48.98 -54.70 20.46
CA VAL A 16 50.40 -54.24 20.38
C VAL A 16 51.22 -54.69 19.14
N THR A 17 51.45 -53.88 18.09
CA THR A 17 52.23 -52.61 17.95
C THR A 17 53.69 -52.79 17.54
N LEU A 18 54.08 -52.21 16.38
CA LEU A 18 55.44 -51.74 16.10
C LEU A 18 55.36 -50.55 15.11
N ARG A 19 56.22 -49.55 15.26
CA ARG A 19 56.24 -48.32 14.44
C ARG A 19 57.29 -48.39 13.33
N SER A 20 56.98 -47.76 12.19
CA SER A 20 57.95 -47.13 11.28
C SER A 20 57.31 -45.88 10.65
N GLU A 21 58.09 -45.05 9.99
CA GLU A 21 57.79 -43.61 9.85
C GLU A 21 57.19 -43.18 8.49
N LEU A 22 56.77 -41.90 8.45
CA LEU A 22 56.17 -41.16 7.33
C LEU A 22 57.25 -40.77 6.27
N PRO A 23 56.91 -40.31 5.03
CA PRO A 23 55.75 -39.45 4.77
C PRO A 23 55.04 -39.47 3.39
N TYR A 24 53.88 -38.79 3.36
CA TYR A 24 53.30 -38.00 2.26
C TYR A 24 52.97 -38.66 0.89
N GLN A 25 51.68 -38.96 0.68
CA GLN A 25 50.98 -38.62 -0.58
C GLN A 25 49.49 -38.39 -0.34
N SER A 26 48.91 -37.32 -0.91
CA SER A 26 47.63 -36.74 -0.49
C SER A 26 46.49 -36.97 -1.50
N THR A 27 46.05 -38.21 -1.68
CA THR A 27 44.93 -38.55 -2.59
C THR A 27 43.58 -38.08 -2.03
N ILE A 28 43.15 -36.86 -2.38
CA ILE A 28 41.85 -36.29 -1.99
C ILE A 28 40.71 -37.04 -2.72
N LYS A 29 40.18 -38.11 -2.12
CA LYS A 29 38.96 -38.79 -2.59
C LYS A 29 37.77 -37.82 -2.50
N ARG A 30 37.33 -37.28 -3.64
CA ARG A 30 36.15 -36.40 -3.76
C ARG A 30 34.88 -37.11 -3.25
N LYS A 31 34.49 -36.85 -1.99
CA LYS A 31 33.18 -37.27 -1.47
C LYS A 31 32.07 -36.60 -2.29
N VAL A 32 31.42 -37.36 -3.16
CA VAL A 32 30.22 -36.93 -3.89
C VAL A 32 29.12 -36.66 -2.88
N ARG A 33 28.91 -35.38 -2.54
CA ARG A 33 27.78 -34.95 -1.71
C ARG A 33 26.49 -35.27 -2.46
N LYS A 34 25.78 -36.33 -2.06
CA LYS A 34 24.36 -36.53 -2.39
C LYS A 34 23.64 -35.20 -2.11
N LYS A 35 23.07 -34.58 -3.15
CA LYS A 35 22.25 -33.37 -2.97
C LYS A 35 21.08 -33.77 -2.08
N LYS A 36 20.97 -33.18 -0.87
CA LYS A 36 19.69 -33.18 -0.17
C LYS A 36 18.71 -32.45 -1.08
N ASN A 37 17.65 -33.13 -1.52
CA ASN A 37 16.57 -32.47 -2.23
C ASN A 37 15.98 -31.42 -1.28
N GLY A 38 15.92 -30.17 -1.74
CA GLY A 38 15.31 -29.11 -0.96
C GLY A 38 13.81 -29.35 -0.87
N VAL A 39 13.24 -29.09 0.30
CA VAL A 39 11.78 -29.16 0.54
C VAL A 39 11.24 -27.73 0.52
N ILE A 40 10.03 -27.53 0.02
CA ILE A 40 9.33 -26.23 0.08
C ILE A 40 8.54 -26.20 1.39
N THR A 41 8.72 -25.15 2.19
CA THR A 41 8.07 -25.04 3.50
C THR A 41 7.01 -23.96 3.57
N ALA A 42 5.95 -24.21 4.34
CA ALA A 42 4.86 -23.26 4.57
C ALA A 42 4.66 -23.00 6.07
N ASN A 43 4.58 -21.73 6.46
CA ASN A 43 4.03 -21.32 7.75
C ASN A 43 2.55 -20.97 7.54
N VAL A 44 1.69 -21.67 8.29
CA VAL A 44 0.22 -21.57 8.22
C VAL A 44 -0.40 -21.19 9.57
N ALA A 45 0.41 -20.69 10.52
CA ALA A 45 -0.05 -20.23 11.82
C ALA A 45 -1.14 -19.15 11.73
N GLY A 46 -1.06 -18.31 10.69
CA GLY A 46 -2.00 -17.24 10.42
C GLY A 46 -3.32 -17.66 9.77
N THR A 47 -3.58 -18.96 9.52
CA THR A 47 -4.87 -19.41 8.97
C THR A 47 -5.71 -20.25 9.93
N LYS A 48 -7.00 -19.92 9.98
CA LYS A 48 -8.05 -20.72 10.64
C LYS A 48 -8.84 -21.59 9.66
N TYR A 49 -8.64 -21.43 8.35
CA TYR A 49 -9.41 -22.14 7.32
C TYR A 49 -8.72 -23.45 6.93
N GLU A 50 -9.39 -24.58 7.16
CA GLU A 50 -8.80 -25.90 6.90
C GLU A 50 -8.50 -26.13 5.42
N ILE A 51 -9.32 -25.59 4.50
CA ILE A 51 -9.08 -25.72 3.06
C ILE A 51 -7.74 -25.11 2.60
N VAL A 52 -7.25 -24.08 3.30
CA VAL A 52 -5.92 -23.49 3.03
C VAL A 52 -4.81 -24.49 3.38
N ARG A 53 -4.96 -25.22 4.50
CA ARG A 53 -4.00 -26.24 4.96
C ARG A 53 -4.02 -27.45 4.03
N VAL A 54 -5.21 -27.94 3.68
CA VAL A 54 -5.42 -29.04 2.71
C VAL A 54 -4.77 -28.72 1.37
N VAL A 55 -4.99 -27.53 0.80
CA VAL A 55 -4.40 -27.14 -0.48
C VAL A 55 -2.87 -26.97 -0.40
N ILE A 56 -2.33 -26.46 0.70
CA ILE A 56 -0.88 -26.33 0.91
C ILE A 56 -0.23 -27.73 1.01
N GLN A 57 -0.89 -28.68 1.68
CA GLN A 57 -0.45 -30.08 1.76
C GLN A 57 -0.55 -30.80 0.41
N GLU A 58 -1.63 -30.59 -0.34
CA GLU A 58 -1.85 -31.14 -1.70
C GLU A 58 -0.80 -30.63 -2.70
N MET A 59 -0.34 -29.38 -2.54
CA MET A 59 0.78 -28.81 -3.28
C MET A 59 2.17 -29.34 -2.84
N GLY A 60 2.24 -30.25 -1.86
CA GLY A 60 3.49 -30.84 -1.38
C GLY A 60 4.35 -29.92 -0.51
N PHE A 61 3.78 -28.86 0.08
CA PHE A 61 4.51 -27.97 0.99
C PHE A 61 4.48 -28.56 2.40
N VAL A 62 5.64 -28.61 3.07
CA VAL A 62 5.73 -29.10 4.44
C VAL A 62 5.41 -27.97 5.43
N LYS A 63 4.42 -28.17 6.31
CA LYS A 63 4.19 -27.28 7.46
C LYS A 63 5.44 -27.27 8.35
N ILE A 64 5.86 -26.08 8.75
CA ILE A 64 6.90 -25.85 9.77
C ILE A 64 6.28 -25.34 11.08
N PRO A 65 7.02 -25.32 12.21
CA PRO A 65 6.54 -24.75 13.46
C PRO A 65 6.07 -23.31 13.28
N ASP A 66 5.07 -22.91 14.05
CA ASP A 66 4.35 -21.66 13.86
C ASP A 66 5.23 -20.41 14.10
N GLU A 67 6.30 -20.56 14.88
CA GLU A 67 7.37 -19.56 15.13
C GLU A 67 8.46 -19.49 14.03
N ASP A 68 8.51 -20.42 13.06
CA ASP A 68 9.57 -20.43 12.03
C ASP A 68 9.26 -19.42 10.91
N GLU A 69 9.99 -18.31 10.92
CA GLU A 69 9.87 -17.24 9.94
C GLU A 69 10.58 -17.52 8.61
N THR A 70 11.28 -18.65 8.46
CA THR A 70 12.15 -18.94 7.30
C THR A 70 11.42 -19.66 6.15
N ALA A 71 10.11 -19.83 6.27
CA ALA A 71 9.22 -20.49 5.29
C ALA A 71 9.39 -19.97 3.85
N ASN A 72 9.13 -20.81 2.85
CA ASN A 72 8.97 -20.36 1.47
C ASN A 72 7.62 -19.64 1.27
N LEU A 73 6.54 -20.15 1.88
CA LEU A 73 5.20 -19.57 1.87
C LEU A 73 4.79 -19.17 3.30
N ILE A 74 4.25 -17.98 3.47
CA ILE A 74 3.63 -17.52 4.72
C ILE A 74 2.19 -17.16 4.41
N TRP A 75 1.25 -17.75 5.16
CA TRP A 75 -0.18 -17.45 5.02
C TRP A 75 -0.76 -16.80 6.29
N SER A 76 -1.47 -15.70 6.10
CA SER A 76 -2.29 -15.01 7.11
C SER A 76 -3.69 -14.78 6.56
N ASP A 77 -4.73 -15.02 7.33
CA ASP A 77 -6.10 -14.65 6.96
C ASP A 77 -6.37 -13.14 7.17
N SER A 78 -5.50 -12.46 7.91
CA SER A 78 -5.64 -11.07 8.31
C SER A 78 -4.58 -10.18 7.66
N ALA A 79 -4.93 -8.90 7.46
CA ALA A 79 -4.04 -7.90 6.89
C ALA A 79 -2.68 -7.83 7.63
N VAL A 80 -1.60 -8.11 6.91
CA VAL A 80 -0.23 -8.12 7.46
C VAL A 80 0.33 -6.70 7.58
N GLN A 81 1.09 -6.44 8.64
CA GLN A 81 1.76 -5.16 8.90
C GLN A 81 2.97 -4.94 7.97
N GLN A 82 3.30 -3.69 7.68
CA GLN A 82 4.32 -3.32 6.68
C GLN A 82 5.73 -3.78 7.11
N GLU A 83 5.99 -3.71 8.41
CA GLU A 83 7.21 -4.14 9.09
C GLU A 83 7.47 -5.63 8.81
N LYS A 84 6.43 -6.47 8.93
CA LYS A 84 6.57 -7.91 8.68
C LYS A 84 6.84 -8.24 7.21
N ILE A 85 6.37 -7.39 6.28
CA ILE A 85 6.67 -7.51 4.85
C ILE A 85 8.10 -7.02 4.54
N ALA A 86 8.65 -6.09 5.35
CA ALA A 86 10.04 -5.64 5.23
C ALA A 86 11.05 -6.68 5.73
N GLU A 87 10.72 -7.44 6.78
CA GLU A 87 11.58 -8.51 7.34
C GLU A 87 11.82 -9.70 6.39
N LEU A 88 10.94 -9.90 5.40
CA LEU A 88 11.00 -11.07 4.50
C LEU A 88 12.27 -11.11 3.64
N ARG A 89 12.65 -12.32 3.21
CA ARG A 89 13.74 -12.60 2.27
C ARG A 89 13.15 -12.79 0.87
N ASN A 90 13.92 -12.46 -0.19
CA ASN A 90 13.37 -12.41 -1.57
C ASN A 90 12.92 -13.78 -2.13
N TYR A 91 13.26 -14.90 -1.48
CA TYR A 91 12.73 -16.24 -1.82
C TYR A 91 11.34 -16.53 -1.22
N GLN A 92 10.87 -15.71 -0.28
CA GLN A 92 9.64 -15.93 0.47
C GLN A 92 8.44 -15.31 -0.26
N ARG A 93 7.25 -15.88 -0.04
CA ARG A 93 5.97 -15.37 -0.55
C ARG A 93 4.99 -15.19 0.60
N ILE A 94 4.30 -14.05 0.62
CA ILE A 94 3.24 -13.75 1.58
C ILE A 94 1.96 -13.34 0.84
N ASN A 95 0.81 -13.75 1.35
CA ASN A 95 -0.50 -13.65 0.69
C ASN A 95 -1.19 -12.27 0.84
N HIS A 96 -0.43 -11.20 1.14
CA HIS A 96 -0.92 -9.83 1.20
C HIS A 96 0.08 -8.80 0.65
N PHE A 97 -0.39 -7.78 -0.06
CA PHE A 97 0.37 -6.57 -0.38
C PHE A 97 0.24 -5.50 0.72
N PRO A 98 1.28 -4.68 0.94
CA PRO A 98 1.12 -3.43 1.67
C PRO A 98 0.32 -2.42 0.82
N GLY A 99 -0.38 -1.47 1.45
CA GLY A 99 -1.16 -0.43 0.75
C GLY A 99 -2.53 -0.86 0.19
N MET A 100 -2.81 -2.15 -0.01
CA MET A 100 -4.07 -2.66 -0.61
C MET A 100 -5.36 -2.23 0.13
N GLY A 101 -5.25 -1.79 1.39
CA GLY A 101 -6.34 -1.17 2.15
C GLY A 101 -6.93 0.10 1.51
N GLU A 102 -6.24 0.73 0.56
CA GLU A 102 -6.73 1.93 -0.17
C GLU A 102 -7.86 1.63 -1.19
N ILE A 103 -8.12 0.36 -1.51
CA ILE A 103 -9.36 -0.10 -2.17
C ILE A 103 -10.19 -1.09 -1.32
N CYS A 104 -9.60 -1.70 -0.29
CA CYS A 104 -10.30 -2.69 0.53
C CYS A 104 -11.00 -2.12 1.77
N ARG A 105 -10.79 -0.83 2.10
CA ARG A 105 -11.66 -0.08 3.01
C ARG A 105 -12.68 0.72 2.23
N LYS A 106 -13.92 0.78 2.73
CA LYS A 106 -15.07 1.40 2.05
C LYS A 106 -14.91 2.91 1.90
N ASP A 107 -14.36 3.57 2.91
CA ASP A 107 -14.06 5.00 2.87
C ASP A 107 -12.90 5.33 1.92
N PHE A 108 -11.82 4.55 1.93
CA PHE A 108 -10.68 4.80 1.04
C PHE A 108 -11.00 4.47 -0.43
N LEU A 109 -11.75 3.37 -0.68
CA LEU A 109 -12.28 3.04 -2.00
C LEU A 109 -13.13 4.18 -2.57
N ALA A 110 -14.13 4.65 -1.81
CA ALA A 110 -14.98 5.76 -2.20
C ALA A 110 -14.17 7.04 -2.47
N ARG A 111 -13.23 7.38 -1.59
CA ARG A 111 -12.34 8.54 -1.71
C ARG A 111 -11.50 8.49 -2.99
N ASN A 112 -10.85 7.36 -3.27
CA ASN A 112 -9.90 7.25 -4.38
C ASN A 112 -10.63 7.09 -5.73
N MET A 113 -11.73 6.33 -5.77
CA MET A 113 -12.64 6.30 -6.93
C MET A 113 -13.20 7.69 -7.23
N THR A 114 -13.58 8.48 -6.21
CA THR A 114 -14.09 9.86 -6.40
C THR A 114 -13.03 10.80 -7.00
N LYS A 115 -11.74 10.57 -6.76
CA LYS A 115 -10.68 11.29 -7.48
C LYS A 115 -10.62 10.85 -8.95
N MET A 116 -10.60 9.54 -9.22
CA MET A 116 -10.51 9.02 -10.58
C MET A 116 -11.73 9.36 -11.44
N ILE A 117 -12.94 9.36 -10.88
CA ILE A 117 -14.18 9.80 -11.56
C ILE A 117 -14.10 11.28 -11.95
N LYS A 118 -13.43 12.14 -11.18
CA LYS A 118 -13.24 13.56 -11.55
C LYS A 118 -12.28 13.75 -12.73
N CYS A 119 -11.36 12.80 -12.95
CA CYS A 119 -10.41 12.83 -14.06
C CYS A 119 -10.93 12.08 -15.30
N GLN A 120 -11.62 10.95 -15.10
CA GLN A 120 -12.03 10.00 -16.15
C GLN A 120 -13.47 9.48 -15.87
N PRO A 121 -14.50 10.34 -15.97
CA PRO A 121 -15.86 10.02 -15.51
C PRO A 121 -16.55 8.88 -16.28
N GLN A 122 -16.22 8.69 -17.55
CA GLN A 122 -16.83 7.63 -18.38
C GLN A 122 -16.30 6.24 -17.99
N GLU A 123 -14.99 6.14 -17.76
CA GLU A 123 -14.30 4.88 -17.48
C GLU A 123 -14.64 4.30 -16.10
N TYR A 124 -14.90 5.17 -15.11
CA TYR A 124 -15.20 4.80 -13.72
C TYR A 124 -16.71 4.83 -13.40
N SER A 125 -17.56 4.61 -14.39
CA SER A 125 -19.03 4.62 -14.23
C SER A 125 -19.61 3.38 -13.52
N PHE A 126 -18.78 2.47 -13.03
CA PHE A 126 -19.14 1.16 -12.46
C PHE A 126 -19.23 1.12 -10.91
N ILE A 127 -19.11 2.26 -10.22
CA ILE A 127 -19.26 2.33 -8.76
C ILE A 127 -20.42 3.28 -8.40
N PRO A 128 -21.33 2.90 -7.48
CA PRO A 128 -22.41 3.79 -7.06
C PRO A 128 -21.88 5.05 -6.35
N ARG A 129 -22.57 6.19 -6.51
CA ARG A 129 -22.18 7.43 -5.83
C ARG A 129 -22.17 7.21 -4.33
N THR A 130 -21.08 7.63 -3.69
CA THR A 130 -20.80 7.36 -2.28
C THR A 130 -20.27 8.62 -1.61
N TRP A 131 -20.72 8.89 -0.39
CA TRP A 131 -20.31 10.02 0.45
C TRP A 131 -19.77 9.51 1.78
N ILE A 132 -18.64 10.06 2.24
CA ILE A 132 -17.93 9.64 3.45
C ILE A 132 -18.24 10.59 4.61
N PHE A 133 -18.87 10.10 5.67
CA PHE A 133 -19.21 10.90 6.84
C PHE A 133 -18.09 10.84 7.92
N PRO A 134 -17.86 11.93 8.67
CA PRO A 134 -18.58 13.21 8.65
C PRO A 134 -18.20 14.15 7.48
N SER A 135 -17.07 13.88 6.81
CA SER A 135 -16.40 14.79 5.85
C SER A 135 -17.22 15.30 4.66
N GLU A 136 -18.23 14.55 4.22
CA GLU A 136 -19.01 14.84 3.02
C GLU A 136 -20.51 15.00 3.30
N TYR A 137 -20.87 15.19 4.58
CA TYR A 137 -22.25 15.41 5.04
C TYR A 137 -22.93 16.57 4.29
N THR A 138 -22.27 17.72 4.17
CA THR A 138 -22.81 18.90 3.50
C THR A 138 -23.04 18.66 2.00
N GLN A 139 -22.14 17.92 1.36
CA GLN A 139 -22.21 17.54 -0.05
C GLN A 139 -23.38 16.58 -0.30
N PHE A 140 -23.59 15.60 0.58
CA PHE A 140 -24.77 14.72 0.57
C PHE A 140 -26.08 15.52 0.79
N GLN A 141 -26.13 16.39 1.80
CA GLN A 141 -27.32 17.20 2.09
C GLN A 141 -27.67 18.14 0.93
N ASN A 142 -26.68 18.71 0.24
CA ASN A 142 -26.91 19.52 -0.97
C ASN A 142 -27.44 18.66 -2.13
N TYR A 143 -26.92 17.45 -2.32
CA TYR A 143 -27.45 16.51 -3.33
C TYR A 143 -28.91 16.09 -3.03
N VAL A 144 -29.24 15.83 -1.77
CA VAL A 144 -30.61 15.55 -1.31
C VAL A 144 -31.55 16.74 -1.55
N LYS A 145 -31.11 17.97 -1.27
CA LYS A 145 -31.87 19.20 -1.58
C LYS A 145 -32.10 19.36 -3.08
N GLU A 146 -31.11 19.07 -3.92
CA GLU A 146 -31.27 19.06 -5.38
C GLU A 146 -32.28 18.01 -5.86
N LEU A 147 -32.23 16.80 -5.32
CA LEU A 147 -33.19 15.73 -5.63
C LEU A 147 -34.62 16.15 -5.28
N LYS A 148 -34.83 16.73 -4.09
CA LYS A 148 -36.11 17.29 -3.66
C LYS A 148 -36.58 18.42 -4.59
N LYS A 149 -35.71 19.38 -4.95
CA LYS A 149 -36.01 20.44 -5.93
C LYS A 149 -36.40 19.88 -7.31
N LYS A 150 -35.77 18.78 -7.72
CA LYS A 150 -36.05 18.05 -8.99
C LYS A 150 -37.22 17.06 -8.87
N ARG A 151 -37.96 17.05 -7.75
CA ARG A 151 -39.05 16.10 -7.40
C ARG A 151 -38.66 14.62 -7.61
N ARG A 152 -37.38 14.28 -7.42
CA ARG A 152 -36.84 12.92 -7.55
C ARG A 152 -36.61 12.32 -6.17
N GLN A 153 -37.21 11.17 -5.92
CA GLN A 153 -36.89 10.34 -4.76
C GLN A 153 -35.71 9.41 -5.10
N LYS A 154 -34.87 9.15 -4.10
CA LYS A 154 -33.83 8.11 -4.15
C LYS A 154 -33.69 7.44 -2.79
N THR A 155 -33.32 6.16 -2.85
CA THR A 155 -32.96 5.33 -1.70
C THR A 155 -31.43 5.27 -1.61
N PHE A 156 -30.92 5.32 -0.39
CA PHE A 156 -29.50 5.22 -0.06
C PHE A 156 -29.28 4.07 0.92
N ILE A 157 -28.16 3.39 0.79
CA ILE A 157 -27.69 2.37 1.72
C ILE A 157 -26.58 2.96 2.60
N VAL A 158 -26.79 2.86 3.90
CA VAL A 158 -25.88 3.32 4.94
C VAL A 158 -25.03 2.12 5.36
N LYS A 159 -23.71 2.28 5.42
CA LYS A 159 -22.77 1.21 5.80
C LYS A 159 -21.71 1.76 6.75
N PRO A 160 -21.33 1.06 7.84
CA PRO A 160 -20.19 1.49 8.68
C PRO A 160 -18.89 1.46 7.86
N ALA A 161 -18.01 2.46 8.01
CA ALA A 161 -16.81 2.59 7.16
C ALA A 161 -15.86 1.37 7.24
N ASN A 162 -15.76 0.75 8.43
CA ASN A 162 -15.00 -0.48 8.69
C ASN A 162 -15.91 -1.70 8.90
N GLY A 163 -17.19 -1.64 8.51
CA GLY A 163 -18.18 -2.69 8.76
C GLY A 163 -18.07 -3.88 7.80
N ALA A 164 -18.34 -5.09 8.30
CA ALA A 164 -18.34 -6.35 7.56
C ALA A 164 -19.61 -7.18 7.86
N MET A 165 -19.81 -8.28 7.13
CA MET A 165 -20.86 -9.29 7.38
C MET A 165 -22.32 -8.77 7.36
N GLY A 166 -22.57 -7.55 6.88
CA GLY A 166 -23.89 -6.92 6.85
C GLY A 166 -24.28 -6.15 8.12
N HIS A 167 -23.46 -6.21 9.18
CA HIS A 167 -23.78 -5.54 10.45
C HIS A 167 -23.75 -4.00 10.33
N GLY A 168 -24.73 -3.35 10.96
CA GLY A 168 -24.88 -1.89 10.94
C GLY A 168 -25.32 -1.30 9.60
N ILE A 169 -25.74 -2.13 8.64
CA ILE A 169 -26.28 -1.66 7.36
C ILE A 169 -27.77 -1.34 7.51
N SER A 170 -28.20 -0.20 6.95
CA SER A 170 -29.61 0.20 6.88
C SER A 170 -29.92 0.90 5.55
N LEU A 171 -31.19 0.94 5.17
CA LEU A 171 -31.67 1.69 4.01
C LEU A 171 -32.42 2.95 4.48
N ILE A 172 -32.20 4.06 3.78
CA ILE A 172 -32.90 5.33 4.02
C ILE A 172 -33.45 5.90 2.72
N ARG A 173 -34.59 6.60 2.80
CA ARG A 173 -35.16 7.39 1.71
C ARG A 173 -35.00 8.88 2.01
N ASN A 174 -34.85 9.70 0.97
CA ASN A 174 -34.93 11.17 1.02
C ASN A 174 -33.95 11.92 1.98
N GLY A 175 -33.02 11.21 2.64
CA GLY A 175 -31.91 11.77 3.44
C GLY A 175 -32.24 12.22 4.87
N GLU A 176 -33.44 11.94 5.38
CA GLU A 176 -34.02 12.64 6.55
C GLU A 176 -33.70 12.03 7.93
N LYS A 177 -32.77 11.07 8.03
CA LYS A 177 -32.53 10.29 9.27
C LYS A 177 -31.05 10.09 9.66
N LEU A 178 -30.12 10.89 9.14
CA LEU A 178 -28.68 10.73 9.45
C LEU A 178 -28.12 11.83 10.35
N GLN A 179 -27.46 11.42 11.43
CA GLN A 179 -26.65 12.33 12.26
C GLN A 179 -25.32 12.65 11.57
N ALA A 180 -24.78 13.84 11.81
CA ALA A 180 -23.60 14.34 11.12
C ALA A 180 -22.26 13.84 11.72
N GLN A 181 -22.26 13.17 12.87
CA GLN A 181 -21.04 12.82 13.62
C GLN A 181 -20.57 11.37 13.42
N ASP A 182 -21.41 10.49 12.88
CA ASP A 182 -21.09 9.07 12.70
C ASP A 182 -20.08 8.82 11.58
N HIS A 183 -19.10 7.93 11.82
CA HIS A 183 -18.13 7.53 10.80
C HIS A 183 -18.64 6.38 9.93
N LEU A 184 -19.55 6.74 9.03
CA LEU A 184 -20.22 5.85 8.08
C LEU A 184 -19.95 6.28 6.62
N ILE A 185 -20.33 5.42 5.67
CA ILE A 185 -20.54 5.82 4.28
C ILE A 185 -22.03 5.78 3.94
N VAL A 186 -22.47 6.73 3.13
CA VAL A 186 -23.78 6.74 2.49
C VAL A 186 -23.57 6.47 1.01
N GLN A 187 -24.30 5.52 0.44
CA GLN A 187 -24.13 5.12 -0.95
C GLN A 187 -25.49 5.06 -1.66
N GLU A 188 -25.56 5.43 -2.94
CA GLU A 188 -26.78 5.26 -3.74
C GLU A 188 -27.17 3.78 -3.83
N TYR A 189 -28.43 3.47 -3.51
CA TYR A 189 -28.94 2.12 -3.63
C TYR A 189 -29.31 1.81 -5.09
N LEU A 190 -28.87 0.65 -5.57
CA LEU A 190 -29.24 0.13 -6.88
C LEU A 190 -30.65 -0.47 -6.78
N ASP A 191 -31.63 0.36 -7.14
CA ASP A 191 -33.07 0.10 -7.00
C ASP A 191 -33.64 -0.90 -8.03
N LYS A 192 -32.86 -1.24 -9.06
CA LYS A 192 -33.22 -2.18 -10.13
C LYS A 192 -32.07 -3.15 -10.44
N PRO A 193 -31.74 -4.07 -9.51
CA PRO A 193 -30.78 -5.15 -9.75
C PRO A 193 -31.28 -6.08 -10.86
N PHE A 194 -30.39 -6.91 -11.42
CA PHE A 194 -30.80 -8.13 -12.10
C PHE A 194 -31.39 -9.11 -11.06
N LEU A 195 -32.40 -9.89 -11.44
CA LEU A 195 -33.11 -10.80 -10.55
C LEU A 195 -33.09 -12.22 -11.11
N MET A 196 -32.91 -13.19 -10.22
CA MET A 196 -32.89 -14.62 -10.53
C MET A 196 -34.06 -15.27 -9.80
N GLU A 197 -35.02 -15.85 -10.52
CA GLU A 197 -36.31 -16.35 -9.98
C GLU A 197 -37.13 -15.33 -9.14
N GLY A 198 -36.82 -14.03 -9.29
CA GLY A 198 -37.39 -12.93 -8.50
C GLY A 198 -36.59 -12.56 -7.24
N TYR A 199 -35.50 -13.26 -6.94
CA TYR A 199 -34.57 -12.95 -5.85
C TYR A 199 -33.45 -12.02 -6.31
N LYS A 200 -33.02 -11.13 -5.42
CA LYS A 200 -31.80 -10.36 -5.58
C LYS A 200 -30.60 -11.24 -5.19
N PHE A 201 -29.54 -11.20 -5.98
CA PHE A 201 -28.27 -11.84 -5.63
C PHE A 201 -27.09 -10.86 -5.77
N ASP A 202 -25.92 -11.24 -5.28
CA ASP A 202 -24.66 -10.63 -5.68
C ASP A 202 -23.61 -11.71 -6.04
N LEU A 203 -22.52 -11.25 -6.65
CA LEU A 203 -21.42 -12.07 -7.15
C LEU A 203 -20.18 -11.85 -6.30
N ARG A 204 -19.62 -12.93 -5.75
CA ARG A 204 -18.28 -12.98 -5.17
C ARG A 204 -17.32 -13.57 -6.20
N ILE A 205 -16.50 -12.72 -6.80
CA ILE A 205 -15.48 -13.11 -7.79
C ILE A 205 -14.10 -13.09 -7.12
N TYR A 206 -13.26 -14.08 -7.42
CA TYR A 206 -11.93 -14.22 -6.82
C TYR A 206 -10.84 -13.72 -7.79
N ILE A 207 -10.07 -12.72 -7.36
CA ILE A 207 -9.02 -12.08 -8.15
C ILE A 207 -7.67 -12.33 -7.48
N LEU A 208 -6.70 -12.82 -8.24
CA LEU A 208 -5.32 -13.04 -7.80
C LEU A 208 -4.42 -11.94 -8.38
N VAL A 209 -3.76 -11.18 -7.51
CA VAL A 209 -2.67 -10.29 -7.88
C VAL A 209 -1.35 -10.99 -7.54
N THR A 210 -0.47 -11.21 -8.52
CA THR A 210 0.82 -11.91 -8.29
C THR A 210 2.03 -10.98 -8.23
N SER A 211 1.86 -9.70 -8.59
CA SER A 211 2.91 -8.69 -8.63
C SER A 211 2.29 -7.29 -8.82
N CYS A 212 2.97 -6.25 -8.33
CA CYS A 212 2.73 -4.84 -8.68
C CYS A 212 3.86 -4.23 -9.53
N ASP A 213 5.06 -4.85 -9.59
CA ASP A 213 6.21 -4.31 -10.33
C ASP A 213 6.85 -5.39 -11.23
N PRO A 214 6.33 -5.64 -12.45
CA PRO A 214 5.13 -5.03 -13.05
C PRO A 214 3.83 -5.59 -12.47
N LEU A 215 2.74 -4.84 -12.60
CA LEU A 215 1.39 -5.27 -12.19
C LEU A 215 0.93 -6.50 -12.99
N LYS A 216 0.45 -7.53 -12.31
CA LYS A 216 -0.17 -8.72 -12.92
C LYS A 216 -1.43 -9.15 -12.17
N ILE A 217 -2.53 -9.24 -12.92
CA ILE A 217 -3.87 -9.50 -12.39
C ILE A 217 -4.50 -10.69 -13.14
N PHE A 218 -4.98 -11.66 -12.37
CA PHE A 218 -5.68 -12.85 -12.85
C PHE A 218 -7.08 -12.91 -12.23
N LEU A 219 -8.10 -13.11 -13.05
CA LEU A 219 -9.49 -13.34 -12.64
C LEU A 219 -9.75 -14.84 -12.61
N TYR A 220 -10.37 -15.35 -11.54
CA TYR A 220 -10.88 -16.72 -11.51
C TYR A 220 -12.20 -16.78 -12.27
N HIS A 221 -12.34 -17.71 -13.21
CA HIS A 221 -13.51 -17.84 -14.09
C HIS A 221 -14.63 -18.67 -13.43
N ASP A 222 -14.80 -18.46 -12.12
CA ASP A 222 -15.88 -18.98 -11.26
C ASP A 222 -15.88 -18.19 -9.93
N GLY A 223 -16.82 -18.47 -9.04
CA GLY A 223 -16.98 -17.80 -7.77
C GLY A 223 -18.26 -18.24 -7.06
N LEU A 224 -18.82 -17.38 -6.23
CA LEU A 224 -20.06 -17.67 -5.49
C LEU A 224 -21.13 -16.62 -5.80
N VAL A 225 -22.29 -17.10 -6.26
CA VAL A 225 -23.54 -16.34 -6.32
C VAL A 225 -24.23 -16.46 -4.97
N ARG A 226 -24.65 -15.34 -4.37
CA ARG A 226 -25.30 -15.33 -3.04
C ARG A 226 -26.67 -14.68 -3.14
N MET A 227 -27.73 -15.46 -2.97
CA MET A 227 -29.11 -14.96 -3.03
C MET A 227 -29.54 -14.33 -1.70
N GLY A 228 -30.49 -13.38 -1.77
CA GLY A 228 -31.37 -13.05 -0.66
C GLY A 228 -32.41 -14.15 -0.44
N THR A 229 -33.01 -14.21 0.75
CA THR A 229 -33.97 -15.26 1.15
C THR A 229 -35.44 -14.85 0.97
N GLU A 230 -35.67 -13.63 0.52
CA GLU A 230 -36.99 -13.09 0.20
C GLU A 230 -36.98 -12.50 -1.22
N LYS A 231 -38.11 -12.62 -1.93
CA LYS A 231 -38.24 -12.06 -3.28
C LYS A 231 -38.13 -10.54 -3.25
N TYR A 232 -37.44 -9.99 -4.24
CA TYR A 232 -37.05 -8.59 -4.25
C TYR A 232 -38.21 -7.69 -4.68
N HIS A 233 -38.55 -6.74 -3.81
CA HIS A 233 -39.40 -5.61 -4.16
C HIS A 233 -38.56 -4.31 -4.17
N PRO A 234 -38.81 -3.38 -5.10
CA PRO A 234 -38.14 -2.07 -5.10
C PRO A 234 -38.36 -1.32 -3.76
N PRO A 235 -37.38 -0.51 -3.31
CA PRO A 235 -37.44 0.11 -1.98
C PRO A 235 -38.55 1.17 -1.85
N SER A 236 -39.52 0.87 -0.98
CA SER A 236 -40.61 1.72 -0.51
C SER A 236 -40.46 1.98 1.00
N ASP A 237 -41.10 3.02 1.51
CA ASP A 237 -41.01 3.35 2.95
C ASP A 237 -41.60 2.26 3.88
N SER A 238 -42.34 1.29 3.31
CA SER A 238 -42.84 0.09 3.99
C SER A 238 -41.88 -1.10 4.04
N ASN A 239 -40.85 -1.18 3.19
CA ASN A 239 -39.94 -2.35 3.12
C ASN A 239 -38.46 -2.05 3.45
N LEU A 240 -38.08 -0.80 3.77
CA LEU A 240 -36.68 -0.46 4.10
C LEU A 240 -36.09 -1.27 5.27
N SER A 241 -36.92 -1.82 6.15
CA SER A 241 -36.56 -2.70 7.28
C SER A 241 -36.45 -4.19 6.90
N GLN A 242 -36.94 -4.61 5.74
CA GLN A 242 -36.91 -6.01 5.28
C GLN A 242 -35.53 -6.34 4.69
N LEU A 243 -34.55 -6.52 5.57
CA LEU A 243 -33.15 -6.68 5.18
C LEU A 243 -32.88 -7.98 4.40
N TYR A 244 -33.71 -9.02 4.52
CA TYR A 244 -33.53 -10.31 3.84
C TYR A 244 -33.77 -10.27 2.32
N MET A 245 -34.61 -9.35 1.82
CA MET A 245 -34.72 -9.08 0.37
C MET A 245 -33.67 -8.06 -0.13
N HIS A 246 -33.19 -7.17 0.75
CA HIS A 246 -32.32 -6.06 0.36
C HIS A 246 -30.82 -6.35 0.50
N LEU A 247 -30.42 -7.28 1.38
CA LEU A 247 -29.04 -7.68 1.64
C LEU A 247 -28.80 -9.15 1.25
N THR A 248 -27.72 -9.38 0.52
CA THR A 248 -27.29 -10.65 -0.09
C THR A 248 -26.19 -11.35 0.71
N ASN A 249 -25.81 -10.80 1.87
CA ASN A 249 -24.76 -11.36 2.70
C ASN A 249 -25.19 -12.69 3.32
N TYR A 250 -24.41 -13.76 3.08
CA TYR A 250 -24.62 -15.09 3.68
C TYR A 250 -24.74 -15.04 5.21
N SER A 251 -23.93 -14.20 5.88
CA SER A 251 -23.97 -14.00 7.34
C SER A 251 -25.30 -13.45 7.88
N VAL A 252 -26.08 -12.75 7.04
CA VAL A 252 -27.44 -12.32 7.37
C VAL A 252 -28.41 -13.44 7.03
N ASN A 253 -28.42 -13.86 5.76
CA ASN A 253 -29.41 -14.78 5.21
C ASN A 253 -29.39 -16.18 5.81
N LYS A 254 -28.25 -16.72 6.26
CA LYS A 254 -28.14 -18.09 6.82
C LYS A 254 -28.96 -18.34 8.10
N HIS A 255 -29.51 -17.28 8.70
CA HIS A 255 -30.37 -17.33 9.89
C HIS A 255 -31.86 -17.16 9.55
N ASN A 256 -32.23 -16.89 8.29
CA ASN A 256 -33.62 -16.92 7.87
C ASN A 256 -34.05 -18.40 7.73
N GLU A 257 -35.27 -18.72 8.19
CA GLU A 257 -35.89 -20.04 8.03
C GLU A 257 -36.00 -20.45 6.54
N ARG A 258 -36.09 -19.46 5.64
CA ARG A 258 -36.12 -19.63 4.18
C ARG A 258 -34.74 -19.77 3.52
N PHE A 259 -33.66 -20.01 4.28
CA PHE A 259 -32.34 -20.23 3.70
C PHE A 259 -32.18 -21.68 3.22
N GLU A 260 -32.54 -21.90 1.95
CA GLU A 260 -32.41 -23.22 1.31
C GLU A 260 -30.94 -23.62 1.18
N ARG A 261 -30.54 -24.62 1.98
CA ARG A 261 -29.19 -25.21 2.01
C ARG A 261 -29.00 -26.37 1.03
N ASP A 262 -29.99 -26.61 0.18
CA ASP A 262 -29.96 -27.65 -0.86
C ASP A 262 -28.63 -27.56 -1.64
N GLU A 263 -27.96 -28.69 -1.82
CA GLU A 263 -26.68 -28.78 -2.53
C GLU A 263 -26.86 -29.07 -4.02
N THR A 264 -28.10 -29.28 -4.49
CA THR A 264 -28.41 -29.27 -5.92
C THR A 264 -28.24 -27.86 -6.49
N GLU A 265 -27.48 -27.75 -7.59
CA GLU A 265 -27.01 -26.47 -8.13
C GLU A 265 -28.17 -25.53 -8.50
N ASP A 266 -29.32 -26.07 -8.88
CA ASP A 266 -30.52 -25.33 -9.28
C ASP A 266 -31.37 -24.78 -8.13
N LYS A 267 -31.14 -25.17 -6.86
CA LYS A 267 -32.05 -24.83 -5.74
C LYS A 267 -31.41 -24.10 -4.58
N GLY A 268 -30.13 -24.36 -4.30
CA GLY A 268 -29.45 -23.73 -3.16
C GLY A 268 -29.48 -22.19 -3.20
N SER A 269 -29.65 -21.55 -2.03
CA SER A 269 -29.53 -20.08 -1.86
C SER A 269 -28.11 -19.54 -2.13
N LYS A 270 -27.18 -20.41 -2.54
CA LYS A 270 -25.81 -20.16 -2.97
C LYS A 270 -25.54 -21.06 -4.17
N ARG A 271 -25.15 -20.50 -5.31
CA ARG A 271 -24.83 -21.22 -6.56
C ARG A 271 -23.40 -20.87 -7.02
N SER A 272 -22.81 -21.67 -7.91
CA SER A 272 -21.52 -21.33 -8.54
C SER A 272 -21.70 -20.21 -9.58
N ILE A 273 -20.62 -19.50 -9.95
CA ILE A 273 -20.71 -18.54 -11.06
C ILE A 273 -20.70 -19.28 -12.40
N LYS A 274 -20.08 -20.46 -12.47
CA LYS A 274 -20.21 -21.40 -13.62
C LYS A 274 -21.69 -21.70 -13.93
N TRP A 275 -22.45 -22.16 -12.94
CA TRP A 275 -23.90 -22.39 -13.08
C TRP A 275 -24.63 -21.11 -13.54
N PHE A 276 -24.24 -19.94 -13.02
CA PHE A 276 -24.87 -18.68 -13.41
C PHE A 276 -24.55 -18.27 -14.86
N THR A 277 -23.38 -18.59 -15.38
CA THR A 277 -23.08 -18.40 -16.81
C THR A 277 -23.85 -19.36 -17.70
N GLU A 278 -24.03 -20.62 -17.27
CA GLU A 278 -24.89 -21.60 -17.95
C GLU A 278 -26.37 -21.16 -17.95
N PHE A 279 -26.83 -20.55 -16.85
CA PHE A 279 -28.14 -19.89 -16.77
C PHE A 279 -28.25 -18.67 -17.71
N LEU A 280 -27.21 -17.82 -17.81
CA LEU A 280 -27.22 -16.67 -18.74
C LEU A 280 -27.30 -17.15 -20.20
N GLU A 281 -26.50 -18.15 -20.59
CA GLU A 281 -26.54 -18.76 -21.93
C GLU A 281 -27.92 -19.36 -22.23
N THR A 282 -28.54 -20.06 -21.27
CA THR A 282 -29.90 -20.62 -21.38
C THR A 282 -31.00 -19.55 -21.51
N ASN A 283 -30.70 -18.28 -21.22
CA ASN A 283 -31.63 -17.14 -21.33
C ASN A 283 -31.26 -16.17 -22.47
N ASP A 284 -30.42 -16.60 -23.44
CA ASP A 284 -29.93 -15.79 -24.57
C ASP A 284 -29.14 -14.52 -24.15
N LEU A 285 -28.38 -14.58 -23.06
CA LEU A 285 -27.63 -13.45 -22.50
C LEU A 285 -26.11 -13.61 -22.71
N ASP A 286 -25.45 -12.53 -23.18
CA ASP A 286 -24.04 -12.54 -23.57
C ASP A 286 -23.06 -12.68 -22.38
N VAL A 287 -22.65 -13.92 -22.11
CA VAL A 287 -21.64 -14.30 -21.13
C VAL A 287 -20.24 -13.75 -21.46
N SER A 288 -19.90 -13.60 -22.74
CA SER A 288 -18.60 -13.03 -23.12
C SER A 288 -18.52 -11.56 -22.76
N LYS A 289 -19.59 -10.79 -23.00
CA LYS A 289 -19.72 -9.41 -22.53
C LYS A 289 -19.73 -9.33 -21.00
N PHE A 290 -20.44 -10.21 -20.30
CA PHE A 290 -20.42 -10.26 -18.84
C PHE A 290 -18.98 -10.38 -18.30
N TRP A 291 -18.19 -11.35 -18.77
CA TRP A 291 -16.81 -11.51 -18.32
C TRP A 291 -15.89 -10.36 -18.74
N ASN A 292 -16.11 -9.75 -19.90
CA ASN A 292 -15.33 -8.59 -20.35
C ASN A 292 -15.63 -7.34 -19.51
N ASP A 293 -16.90 -7.02 -19.23
CA ASP A 293 -17.31 -5.91 -18.36
C ASP A 293 -16.78 -6.08 -16.92
N ILE A 294 -16.83 -7.31 -16.39
CA ILE A 294 -16.24 -7.68 -15.10
C ILE A 294 -14.71 -7.50 -15.11
N SER A 295 -14.04 -7.92 -16.18
CA SER A 295 -12.58 -7.78 -16.32
C SER A 295 -12.15 -6.31 -16.36
N GLU A 296 -12.85 -5.47 -17.14
CA GLU A 296 -12.60 -4.02 -17.15
C GLU A 296 -12.83 -3.38 -15.77
N LEU A 297 -13.90 -3.76 -15.06
CA LEU A 297 -14.17 -3.29 -13.69
C LEU A 297 -13.02 -3.63 -12.73
N VAL A 298 -12.54 -4.88 -12.75
CA VAL A 298 -11.47 -5.35 -11.87
C VAL A 298 -10.14 -4.66 -12.17
N VAL A 299 -9.73 -4.59 -13.44
CA VAL A 299 -8.46 -3.95 -13.82
C VAL A 299 -8.50 -2.46 -13.46
N LYS A 300 -9.55 -1.73 -13.84
CA LYS A 300 -9.69 -0.29 -13.50
C LYS A 300 -9.70 -0.06 -11.98
N THR A 301 -10.29 -0.96 -11.21
CA THR A 301 -10.25 -0.89 -9.73
C THR A 301 -8.84 -1.05 -9.17
N LEU A 302 -8.07 -2.01 -9.69
CA LEU A 302 -6.69 -2.23 -9.25
C LEU A 302 -5.73 -1.15 -9.76
N ILE A 303 -5.99 -0.52 -10.90
CA ILE A 303 -5.29 0.70 -11.37
C ILE A 303 -5.41 1.85 -10.35
N VAL A 304 -6.52 1.96 -9.62
CA VAL A 304 -6.69 2.96 -8.54
C VAL A 304 -5.81 2.62 -7.32
N ALA A 305 -5.62 1.32 -7.03
CA ALA A 305 -4.79 0.85 -5.92
C ALA A 305 -3.28 0.90 -6.23
N GLU A 306 -2.90 0.63 -7.48
CA GLU A 306 -1.53 0.43 -7.93
C GLU A 306 -0.53 1.51 -7.45
N PRO A 307 -0.75 2.83 -7.61
CA PRO A 307 0.21 3.83 -7.12
C PRO A 307 0.39 3.81 -5.59
N HIS A 308 -0.64 3.42 -4.84
CA HIS A 308 -0.55 3.26 -3.38
C HIS A 308 0.18 1.96 -3.01
N VAL A 309 -0.12 0.85 -3.69
CA VAL A 309 0.47 -0.47 -3.47
C VAL A 309 1.95 -0.49 -3.85
N LEU A 310 2.31 0.01 -5.04
CA LEU A 310 3.69 0.09 -5.51
C LEU A 310 4.56 0.96 -4.62
N HIS A 311 4.05 2.12 -4.20
CA HIS A 311 4.76 2.98 -3.25
C HIS A 311 5.00 2.25 -1.93
N ALA A 312 3.96 1.68 -1.32
CA ALA A 312 4.09 0.97 -0.04
C ALA A 312 5.02 -0.26 -0.15
N TYR A 313 4.92 -1.04 -1.23
CA TYR A 313 5.76 -2.21 -1.48
C TYR A 313 7.24 -1.80 -1.61
N ARG A 314 7.56 -0.78 -2.40
CA ARG A 314 8.94 -0.28 -2.56
C ARG A 314 9.49 0.37 -1.28
N MET A 315 8.65 0.91 -0.40
CA MET A 315 9.06 1.36 0.94
C MET A 315 9.30 0.20 1.91
N CYS A 316 8.54 -0.90 1.80
CA CYS A 316 8.78 -2.14 2.57
C CYS A 316 10.00 -2.93 2.06
N ARG A 317 10.31 -2.85 0.76
CA ARG A 317 11.34 -3.66 0.08
C ARG A 317 12.51 -2.83 -0.48
N PRO A 318 13.15 -1.92 0.29
CA PRO A 318 14.24 -1.11 -0.22
C PRO A 318 15.43 -1.98 -0.62
N GLY A 319 16.00 -1.72 -1.80
CA GLY A 319 17.13 -2.50 -2.32
C GLY A 319 16.76 -3.82 -3.03
N GLN A 320 15.48 -4.09 -3.31
CA GLN A 320 15.14 -5.08 -4.33
C GLN A 320 15.64 -4.63 -5.72
N ALA A 321 16.32 -5.52 -6.44
CA ALA A 321 16.79 -5.26 -7.79
C ALA A 321 15.61 -5.16 -8.78
N PRO A 322 15.70 -4.32 -9.84
CA PRO A 322 14.72 -4.29 -10.92
C PRO A 322 14.50 -5.68 -11.52
N GLY A 323 13.23 -6.07 -11.75
CA GLY A 323 12.89 -7.39 -12.28
C GLY A 323 13.12 -8.55 -11.30
N SER A 324 13.32 -8.30 -10.00
CA SER A 324 13.24 -9.35 -8.98
C SER A 324 11.82 -9.90 -8.81
N ASP A 325 11.68 -11.14 -8.36
CA ASP A 325 10.37 -11.79 -8.21
C ASP A 325 9.62 -11.19 -7.00
N SER A 326 8.33 -10.84 -7.18
CA SER A 326 7.53 -10.25 -6.09
C SER A 326 7.47 -11.15 -4.85
N VAL A 327 7.61 -10.52 -3.69
CA VAL A 327 7.48 -11.18 -2.38
C VAL A 327 6.01 -11.26 -1.94
N CYS A 328 5.15 -10.39 -2.48
CA CYS A 328 3.73 -10.35 -2.17
C CYS A 328 2.91 -10.95 -3.32
N PHE A 329 1.85 -11.66 -2.96
CA PHE A 329 0.69 -11.93 -3.81
C PHE A 329 -0.57 -11.66 -2.96
N GLU A 330 -1.77 -11.56 -3.53
CA GLU A 330 -2.98 -11.41 -2.73
C GLU A 330 -4.21 -11.97 -3.46
N VAL A 331 -5.08 -12.67 -2.74
CA VAL A 331 -6.35 -13.20 -3.25
C VAL A 331 -7.49 -12.33 -2.72
N LEU A 332 -8.03 -11.49 -3.59
CA LEU A 332 -9.09 -10.54 -3.31
C LEU A 332 -10.45 -11.14 -3.65
N GLY A 333 -11.43 -11.01 -2.76
CA GLY A 333 -12.83 -11.24 -3.07
C GLY A 333 -13.49 -9.93 -3.51
N PHE A 334 -13.87 -9.82 -4.77
CA PHE A 334 -14.67 -8.70 -5.27
C PHE A 334 -16.15 -9.00 -5.05
N ASP A 335 -16.91 -8.04 -4.51
CA ASP A 335 -18.35 -8.15 -4.31
C ASP A 335 -19.03 -7.20 -5.32
N ILE A 336 -19.74 -7.79 -6.28
CA ILE A 336 -20.30 -7.10 -7.45
C ILE A 336 -21.81 -7.38 -7.55
N LEU A 337 -22.59 -6.35 -7.87
CA LEU A 337 -24.02 -6.47 -8.16
C LEU A 337 -24.27 -6.15 -9.63
N LEU A 338 -25.07 -6.97 -10.31
CA LEU A 338 -25.55 -6.67 -11.66
C LEU A 338 -26.82 -5.81 -11.56
N ASP A 339 -26.92 -4.77 -12.40
CA ASP A 339 -28.21 -4.10 -12.62
C ASP A 339 -29.05 -4.83 -13.70
N ARG A 340 -30.32 -4.44 -13.85
CA ARG A 340 -31.26 -5.02 -14.82
C ARG A 340 -30.85 -4.94 -16.31
N LYS A 341 -29.68 -4.39 -16.65
CA LYS A 341 -29.05 -4.43 -17.98
C LYS A 341 -27.78 -5.29 -18.01
N LEU A 342 -27.58 -6.15 -17.00
CA LEU A 342 -26.36 -6.90 -16.72
C LEU A 342 -25.10 -6.03 -16.50
N LYS A 343 -25.23 -4.70 -16.34
CA LYS A 343 -24.05 -3.86 -16.02
C LYS A 343 -23.53 -4.23 -14.63
N PRO A 344 -22.24 -4.56 -14.47
CA PRO A 344 -21.68 -4.83 -13.17
C PRO A 344 -21.37 -3.53 -12.40
N TRP A 345 -21.68 -3.56 -11.11
CA TRP A 345 -21.42 -2.48 -10.15
C TRP A 345 -20.60 -2.98 -8.97
N LEU A 346 -19.48 -2.33 -8.69
CA LEU A 346 -18.61 -2.65 -7.54
C LEU A 346 -19.27 -2.21 -6.22
N LEU A 347 -19.42 -3.14 -5.27
CA LEU A 347 -19.93 -2.85 -3.93
C LEU A 347 -18.82 -2.68 -2.90
N GLU A 348 -17.86 -3.62 -2.87
CA GLU A 348 -16.69 -3.63 -1.98
C GLU A 348 -15.60 -4.59 -2.51
N VAL A 349 -14.35 -4.41 -2.05
CA VAL A 349 -13.24 -5.34 -2.28
C VAL A 349 -12.79 -5.90 -0.94
N ASN A 350 -12.88 -7.21 -0.76
CA ASN A 350 -12.52 -7.92 0.45
C ASN A 350 -11.11 -8.52 0.33
N ARG A 351 -10.13 -7.96 1.05
CA ARG A 351 -8.76 -8.50 1.09
C ARG A 351 -8.58 -9.77 1.92
N ALA A 352 -9.59 -10.12 2.69
CA ALA A 352 -9.65 -11.31 3.54
C ALA A 352 -10.99 -12.02 3.30
N PRO A 353 -11.22 -12.57 2.08
CA PRO A 353 -12.44 -13.32 1.81
C PRO A 353 -12.50 -14.56 2.70
N SER A 354 -13.70 -14.94 3.16
CA SER A 354 -13.85 -16.17 3.95
C SER A 354 -13.56 -17.40 3.08
N PHE A 355 -12.63 -18.24 3.53
CA PHE A 355 -12.36 -19.56 2.97
C PHE A 355 -13.00 -20.69 3.80
N GLY A 356 -14.04 -20.39 4.59
CA GLY A 356 -14.87 -21.44 5.21
C GLY A 356 -15.60 -22.25 4.15
N THR A 357 -15.77 -23.56 4.37
CA THR A 357 -16.30 -24.53 3.40
C THR A 357 -17.54 -25.24 3.98
N ASP A 358 -18.60 -24.47 4.19
CA ASP A 358 -19.83 -24.90 4.88
C ASP A 358 -20.74 -25.79 4.00
N GLN A 359 -20.53 -25.78 2.67
CA GLN A 359 -21.26 -26.54 1.64
C GLN A 359 -20.29 -27.02 0.55
N LYS A 360 -20.68 -28.04 -0.23
CA LYS A 360 -19.90 -28.60 -1.35
C LYS A 360 -19.42 -27.54 -2.35
N ILE A 361 -20.30 -26.64 -2.77
CA ILE A 361 -19.98 -25.52 -3.69
C ILE A 361 -18.89 -24.60 -3.11
N ASP A 362 -18.89 -24.34 -1.80
CA ASP A 362 -17.81 -23.57 -1.18
C ASP A 362 -16.48 -24.32 -1.29
N TYR A 363 -16.46 -25.63 -1.01
CA TYR A 363 -15.25 -26.44 -1.07
C TYR A 363 -14.61 -26.41 -2.47
N ASP A 364 -15.37 -26.73 -3.51
CA ASP A 364 -14.81 -26.88 -4.87
C ASP A 364 -14.29 -25.55 -5.43
N VAL A 365 -15.08 -24.47 -5.33
CA VAL A 365 -14.68 -23.13 -5.78
C VAL A 365 -13.45 -22.65 -5.01
N LYS A 366 -13.45 -22.73 -3.67
CA LYS A 366 -12.35 -22.20 -2.85
C LYS A 366 -11.09 -23.06 -2.97
N LYS A 367 -11.22 -24.38 -3.09
CA LYS A 367 -10.10 -25.27 -3.39
C LYS A 367 -9.46 -24.89 -4.72
N GLY A 368 -10.26 -24.74 -5.77
CA GLY A 368 -9.79 -24.39 -7.11
C GLY A 368 -9.09 -23.03 -7.16
N VAL A 369 -9.63 -22.00 -6.49
CA VAL A 369 -9.02 -20.68 -6.31
C VAL A 369 -7.63 -20.80 -5.66
N LEU A 370 -7.55 -21.43 -4.49
CA LEU A 370 -6.31 -21.53 -3.72
C LEU A 370 -5.25 -22.38 -4.44
N LEU A 371 -5.65 -23.54 -4.99
CA LEU A 371 -4.76 -24.50 -5.62
C LEU A 371 -4.13 -23.93 -6.91
N ASN A 372 -4.94 -23.31 -7.77
CA ASN A 372 -4.43 -22.73 -9.00
C ASN A 372 -3.62 -21.44 -8.73
N ALA A 373 -3.93 -20.70 -7.67
CA ALA A 373 -3.09 -19.58 -7.22
C ALA A 373 -1.68 -20.06 -6.81
N LEU A 374 -1.57 -21.12 -5.99
CA LEU A 374 -0.25 -21.64 -5.60
C LEU A 374 0.55 -22.23 -6.78
N LYS A 375 -0.12 -22.84 -7.78
CA LYS A 375 0.51 -23.28 -9.05
C LYS A 375 1.06 -22.11 -9.87
N LEU A 376 0.32 -21.00 -9.96
CA LEU A 376 0.74 -19.78 -10.65
C LEU A 376 1.97 -19.10 -10.01
N LEU A 377 2.11 -19.16 -8.67
CA LEU A 377 3.24 -18.52 -7.97
C LEU A 377 4.60 -19.16 -8.23
N ASN A 378 4.65 -20.41 -8.72
CA ASN A 378 5.88 -21.15 -9.06
C ASN A 378 6.99 -21.06 -7.99
N ILE A 379 6.61 -21.34 -6.73
CA ILE A 379 7.54 -21.34 -5.60
C ILE A 379 8.44 -22.57 -5.74
N ARG A 380 9.76 -22.39 -5.84
CA ARG A 380 10.69 -23.51 -6.08
C ARG A 380 11.69 -23.71 -4.95
N THR A 381 12.04 -24.97 -4.73
CA THR A 381 13.09 -25.41 -3.79
C THR A 381 14.44 -24.72 -4.05
N SER A 382 14.70 -24.35 -5.31
CA SER A 382 15.88 -23.60 -5.74
C SER A 382 15.94 -22.16 -5.23
N ASP A 383 14.81 -21.53 -4.88
CA ASP A 383 14.76 -20.08 -4.67
C ASP A 383 15.50 -19.62 -3.41
N LYS A 384 15.41 -20.40 -2.32
CA LYS A 384 16.19 -20.17 -1.08
C LYS A 384 17.71 -20.24 -1.34
N ARG A 385 18.14 -21.13 -2.25
CA ARG A 385 19.54 -21.25 -2.71
C ARG A 385 19.94 -20.13 -3.68
N ARG A 386 19.06 -19.78 -4.63
CA ARG A 386 19.24 -18.72 -5.65
C ARG A 386 19.40 -17.36 -4.98
N ASN A 387 18.54 -17.03 -4.02
CA ASN A 387 18.62 -15.79 -3.25
C ASN A 387 19.89 -15.73 -2.39
N LEU A 388 20.29 -16.80 -1.71
CA LEU A 388 21.54 -16.82 -0.94
C LEU A 388 22.78 -16.68 -1.83
N ALA A 389 22.79 -17.28 -3.02
CA ALA A 389 23.87 -17.11 -4.00
C ALA A 389 23.93 -15.66 -4.51
N GLN A 390 22.78 -15.05 -4.84
CA GLN A 390 22.71 -13.64 -5.23
C GLN A 390 23.21 -12.71 -4.11
N GLN A 391 22.76 -12.90 -2.86
CA GLN A 391 23.22 -12.10 -1.73
C GLN A 391 24.74 -12.21 -1.51
N LYS A 392 25.33 -13.39 -1.72
CA LYS A 392 26.79 -13.56 -1.68
C LYS A 392 27.49 -12.83 -2.83
N ALA A 393 26.97 -12.92 -4.06
CA ALA A 393 27.52 -12.20 -5.20
C ALA A 393 27.41 -10.67 -5.04
N GLU A 394 26.30 -10.17 -4.52
CA GLU A 394 26.13 -8.74 -4.18
C GLU A 394 27.08 -8.30 -3.06
N ALA A 395 27.25 -9.10 -2.00
CA ALA A 395 28.20 -8.82 -0.94
C ALA A 395 29.65 -8.81 -1.47
N GLN A 396 30.01 -9.74 -2.36
CA GLN A 396 31.30 -9.74 -3.04
C GLN A 396 31.47 -8.51 -3.94
N LYS A 397 30.46 -8.12 -4.75
CA LYS A 397 30.49 -6.88 -5.56
C LYS A 397 30.69 -5.62 -4.70
N ARG A 398 30.15 -5.60 -3.46
CA ARG A 398 30.35 -4.50 -2.48
C ARG A 398 31.74 -4.52 -1.84
N LEU A 399 32.24 -5.69 -1.43
CA LEU A 399 33.54 -5.84 -0.75
C LEU A 399 34.72 -5.65 -1.71
N TYR A 400 34.66 -6.22 -2.91
CA TYR A 400 35.70 -6.13 -3.95
C TYR A 400 35.47 -4.97 -4.94
N GLY A 401 34.64 -3.99 -4.56
CA GLY A 401 34.59 -2.65 -5.17
C GLY A 401 34.56 -2.58 -6.70
N GLN A 402 33.55 -3.17 -7.34
CA GLN A 402 33.32 -3.07 -8.80
C GLN A 402 34.54 -3.49 -9.65
N GLY A 403 35.14 -4.64 -9.33
CA GLY A 403 36.31 -5.24 -10.00
C GLY A 403 36.15 -5.56 -11.50
N SER A 404 36.09 -4.51 -12.31
CA SER A 404 36.40 -4.45 -13.75
C SER A 404 36.42 -2.99 -14.25
N MET A 405 35.61 -2.10 -13.66
CA MET A 405 35.62 -0.67 -14.03
C MET A 405 36.74 0.05 -13.30
N LYS A 406 37.88 0.24 -13.99
CA LYS A 406 38.86 1.26 -13.60
C LYS A 406 38.14 2.61 -13.50
N ARG A 407 38.12 3.23 -12.31
CA ARG A 407 37.74 4.65 -12.21
C ARG A 407 38.66 5.43 -13.14
N LEU A 408 38.07 6.13 -14.11
CA LEU A 408 38.80 7.01 -15.03
C LEU A 408 39.61 8.00 -14.20
N LEU A 409 40.94 7.97 -14.38
CA LEU A 409 41.86 8.91 -13.75
C LEU A 409 41.63 10.31 -14.32
N PRO A 410 41.80 11.39 -13.53
CA PRO A 410 41.86 12.74 -14.07
C PRO A 410 42.98 12.82 -15.12
N GLY A 411 42.61 13.08 -16.38
CA GLY A 411 43.53 12.99 -17.53
C GLY A 411 43.36 11.77 -18.44
N SER A 412 42.41 10.88 -18.18
CA SER A 412 42.08 9.77 -19.12
C SER A 412 41.77 10.29 -20.52
N SER A 413 42.18 9.54 -21.55
CA SER A 413 41.94 9.90 -22.96
C SER A 413 40.46 9.83 -23.35
N ASP A 414 40.05 10.54 -24.40
CA ASP A 414 38.67 10.46 -24.91
C ASP A 414 38.33 9.09 -25.48
N TRP A 415 39.34 8.41 -26.02
CA TRP A 415 39.35 6.97 -26.32
C TRP A 415 38.87 6.12 -25.13
N GLU A 416 39.54 6.23 -23.98
CA GLU A 416 39.19 5.44 -22.78
C GLU A 416 37.80 5.81 -22.24
N LYS A 417 37.39 7.08 -22.32
CA LYS A 417 36.03 7.52 -21.94
C LYS A 417 34.98 6.87 -22.83
N GLN A 418 35.19 6.86 -24.15
CA GLN A 418 34.25 6.29 -25.11
C GLN A 418 34.17 4.76 -24.96
N ARG A 419 35.31 4.08 -24.83
CA ARG A 419 35.37 2.63 -24.53
C ARG A 419 34.63 2.29 -23.23
N HIS A 420 34.94 2.97 -22.12
CA HIS A 420 34.29 2.72 -20.83
C HIS A 420 32.78 3.03 -20.86
N SER A 421 32.34 4.00 -21.66
CA SER A 421 30.92 4.27 -21.90
C SER A 421 30.22 3.12 -22.62
N LEU A 422 30.86 2.56 -23.66
CA LEU A 422 30.36 1.43 -24.43
C LEU A 422 30.36 0.12 -23.62
N GLU A 423 31.42 -0.17 -22.87
CA GLU A 423 31.48 -1.33 -21.97
C GLU A 423 30.35 -1.29 -20.92
N ARG A 424 30.06 -0.10 -20.35
CA ARG A 424 28.91 0.10 -19.45
C ARG A 424 27.58 -0.18 -20.15
N ARG A 425 27.35 0.41 -21.34
CA ARG A 425 26.13 0.18 -22.14
C ARG A 425 25.94 -1.30 -22.47
N LYS A 426 27.03 -2.02 -22.74
CA LYS A 426 27.04 -3.46 -23.02
C LYS A 426 26.72 -4.32 -21.78
N GLU A 427 27.16 -3.92 -20.59
CA GLU A 427 26.74 -4.56 -19.32
C GLU A 427 25.26 -4.29 -19.01
N GLU A 428 24.79 -3.04 -19.16
CA GLU A 428 23.39 -2.65 -18.96
C GLU A 428 22.42 -3.39 -19.90
N LEU A 429 22.76 -3.51 -21.19
CA LEU A 429 21.97 -4.27 -22.17
C LEU A 429 21.97 -5.78 -21.88
N LYS A 430 23.10 -6.36 -21.44
CA LYS A 430 23.16 -7.77 -21.02
C LYS A 430 22.31 -8.03 -19.77
N GLU A 431 22.26 -7.10 -18.81
CA GLU A 431 21.36 -7.22 -17.66
C GLU A 431 19.88 -7.14 -18.10
N ARG A 432 19.54 -6.23 -19.03
CA ARG A 432 18.18 -6.15 -19.61
C ARG A 432 17.78 -7.42 -20.34
N LEU A 433 18.65 -8.00 -21.17
CA LEU A 433 18.38 -9.26 -21.86
C LEU A 433 18.11 -10.41 -20.87
N ALA A 434 18.87 -10.49 -19.78
CA ALA A 434 18.65 -11.47 -18.72
C ALA A 434 17.32 -11.24 -17.96
N GLN A 435 16.90 -9.99 -17.77
CA GLN A 435 15.60 -9.64 -17.18
C GLN A 435 14.44 -10.02 -18.12
N VAL A 436 14.54 -9.74 -19.42
CA VAL A 436 13.52 -10.08 -20.44
C VAL A 436 13.35 -11.59 -20.58
N ARG A 437 14.44 -12.36 -20.75
CA ARG A 437 14.38 -13.84 -20.80
C ARG A 437 13.77 -14.45 -19.55
N LYS A 438 14.07 -13.89 -18.37
CA LYS A 438 13.46 -14.29 -17.10
C LYS A 438 11.95 -13.99 -17.06
N GLN A 439 11.50 -12.89 -17.67
CA GLN A 439 10.08 -12.53 -17.77
C GLN A 439 9.34 -13.47 -18.74
N ILE A 440 9.88 -13.73 -19.92
CA ILE A 440 9.33 -14.66 -20.91
C ILE A 440 9.14 -16.06 -20.30
N SER A 441 10.19 -16.61 -19.68
CA SER A 441 10.11 -17.93 -19.00
C SER A 441 9.11 -17.95 -17.83
N LYS A 442 8.85 -16.81 -17.19
CA LYS A 442 7.77 -16.68 -16.19
C LYS A 442 6.39 -16.68 -16.84
N GLU A 443 6.22 -16.00 -17.97
CA GLU A 443 4.95 -15.92 -18.71
C GLU A 443 4.59 -17.25 -19.38
N GLU A 444 5.57 -17.98 -19.92
CA GLU A 444 5.40 -19.37 -20.34
C GLU A 444 4.95 -20.29 -19.20
N HIS A 445 5.41 -20.05 -17.96
CA HIS A 445 4.92 -20.81 -16.81
C HIS A 445 3.51 -20.39 -16.43
N GLU A 446 3.26 -19.08 -16.31
CA GLU A 446 1.93 -18.54 -16.00
C GLU A 446 0.90 -19.10 -16.99
N ASN A 447 1.12 -18.93 -18.30
CA ASN A 447 0.23 -19.41 -19.37
C ASN A 447 -0.08 -20.91 -19.28
N ARG A 448 0.89 -21.75 -18.94
CA ARG A 448 0.72 -23.22 -18.83
C ARG A 448 0.03 -23.69 -17.54
N HIS A 449 -0.05 -22.84 -16.51
CA HIS A 449 -0.50 -23.25 -15.17
C HIS A 449 -1.62 -22.39 -14.59
N MET A 450 -2.34 -21.61 -15.42
CA MET A 450 -3.45 -20.78 -14.95
C MET A 450 -4.61 -21.60 -14.36
N GLY A 451 -4.86 -22.82 -14.86
CA GLY A 451 -6.05 -23.59 -14.48
C GLY A 451 -7.31 -22.81 -14.86
N ASN A 452 -8.22 -22.60 -13.91
CA ASN A 452 -9.41 -21.76 -14.14
C ASN A 452 -9.19 -20.25 -13.86
N TYR A 453 -7.93 -19.78 -13.85
CA TYR A 453 -7.63 -18.35 -13.93
C TYR A 453 -7.47 -17.88 -15.38
N ARG A 454 -7.87 -16.63 -15.66
CA ARG A 454 -7.57 -15.89 -16.89
C ARG A 454 -6.73 -14.66 -16.54
N ARG A 455 -5.61 -14.42 -17.21
CA ARG A 455 -4.89 -13.13 -17.10
C ARG A 455 -5.77 -12.03 -17.69
N ILE A 456 -6.01 -10.97 -16.91
CA ILE A 456 -6.77 -9.79 -17.32
C ILE A 456 -5.91 -8.51 -17.33
N TYR A 457 -4.76 -8.52 -16.66
CA TYR A 457 -3.73 -7.50 -16.84
C TYR A 457 -2.30 -8.10 -16.74
N PRO A 458 -1.38 -7.77 -17.67
CA PRO A 458 -1.65 -7.07 -18.94
C PRO A 458 -2.58 -7.91 -19.84
N PRO A 459 -3.55 -7.29 -20.54
CA PRO A 459 -4.37 -7.98 -21.54
C PRO A 459 -3.56 -8.25 -22.81
N ASP A 460 -3.99 -9.22 -23.60
CA ASP A 460 -3.34 -9.57 -24.86
C ASP A 460 -3.72 -8.60 -26.02
N ASP A 461 -4.81 -7.85 -25.85
CA ASP A 461 -5.19 -6.71 -26.70
C ASP A 461 -4.34 -5.47 -26.37
N LYS A 462 -3.55 -5.04 -27.35
CA LYS A 462 -2.67 -3.86 -27.26
C LYS A 462 -3.44 -2.55 -27.07
N SER A 463 -4.61 -2.39 -27.69
CA SER A 463 -5.41 -1.16 -27.59
C SER A 463 -6.00 -0.99 -26.19
N LEU A 464 -6.46 -2.10 -25.59
CA LEU A 464 -6.89 -2.16 -24.20
C LEU A 464 -5.72 -1.97 -23.22
N LEU A 465 -4.53 -2.50 -23.53
CA LEU A 465 -3.31 -2.24 -22.74
C LEU A 465 -2.93 -0.75 -22.77
N GLU A 466 -2.88 -0.10 -23.94
CA GLU A 466 -2.60 1.34 -24.05
C GLU A 466 -3.62 2.19 -23.29
N LYS A 467 -4.91 1.82 -23.37
CA LYS A 467 -5.98 2.43 -22.56
C LYS A 467 -5.70 2.28 -21.06
N TYR A 468 -5.30 1.10 -20.59
CA TYR A 468 -4.96 0.88 -19.18
C TYR A 468 -3.66 1.61 -18.76
N GLU A 469 -2.64 1.71 -19.61
CA GLU A 469 -1.44 2.49 -19.31
C GLU A 469 -1.75 4.00 -19.18
N SER A 470 -2.66 4.53 -20.00
CA SER A 470 -3.17 5.90 -19.87
C SER A 470 -3.93 6.13 -18.55
N LEU A 471 -4.75 5.15 -18.13
CA LEU A 471 -5.43 5.19 -16.83
C LEU A 471 -4.45 5.05 -15.65
N LEU A 472 -3.39 4.24 -15.78
CA LEU A 472 -2.29 4.17 -14.81
C LEU A 472 -1.55 5.49 -14.71
N ALA A 473 -1.14 6.11 -15.82
CA ALA A 473 -0.52 7.43 -15.82
C ALA A 473 -1.41 8.48 -15.11
N THR A 474 -2.72 8.43 -15.36
CA THR A 474 -3.71 9.29 -14.67
C THR A 474 -3.78 8.98 -13.16
N ALA A 475 -3.78 7.71 -12.76
CA ALA A 475 -3.81 7.29 -11.35
C ALA A 475 -2.54 7.70 -10.60
N PHE A 476 -1.37 7.50 -11.19
CA PHE A 476 -0.10 7.99 -10.66
C PHE A 476 -0.09 9.53 -10.58
N GLN A 477 -0.55 10.26 -11.58
CA GLN A 477 -0.66 11.73 -11.50
C GLN A 477 -1.59 12.17 -10.36
N THR A 478 -2.72 11.49 -10.17
CA THR A 478 -3.73 11.75 -9.12
C THR A 478 -3.24 11.37 -7.70
N PHE A 479 -2.29 10.43 -7.61
CA PHE A 479 -1.57 10.11 -6.38
C PHE A 479 -0.46 11.15 -6.08
N LEU A 480 0.32 11.50 -7.11
CA LEU A 480 1.45 12.42 -7.03
C LEU A 480 1.03 13.88 -6.85
N SER A 481 -0.22 14.26 -7.19
CA SER A 481 -0.78 15.59 -6.93
C SER A 481 -0.93 15.93 -5.43
N GLY A 482 -0.47 15.06 -4.53
CA GLY A 482 -0.20 15.37 -3.12
C GLY A 482 1.20 15.00 -2.61
N ARG A 483 2.12 14.40 -3.40
CA ARG A 483 3.47 13.95 -2.96
C ARG A 483 4.45 13.60 -4.10
N ALA A 484 5.68 14.12 -4.00
CA ALA A 484 6.97 13.56 -4.48
C ALA A 484 7.11 13.03 -5.94
N ALA A 485 7.56 13.89 -6.86
CA ALA A 485 7.76 13.64 -8.30
C ALA A 485 8.92 12.66 -8.71
N SER A 486 9.22 11.62 -7.93
CA SER A 486 10.26 10.65 -8.28
C SER A 486 9.76 9.53 -9.21
N LEU A 487 8.61 8.93 -8.90
CA LEU A 487 8.02 7.81 -9.64
C LEU A 487 7.77 8.13 -11.13
N GLN A 488 7.34 9.36 -11.43
CA GLN A 488 6.97 9.81 -12.78
C GLN A 488 8.15 9.78 -13.77
N ARG A 489 9.40 9.90 -13.31
CA ARG A 489 10.59 9.78 -14.17
C ARG A 489 10.95 8.34 -14.52
N GLU A 490 10.49 7.36 -13.74
CA GLU A 490 10.76 5.94 -14.00
C GLU A 490 9.75 5.34 -14.99
N MET A 491 8.48 5.76 -14.92
CA MET A 491 7.44 5.36 -15.88
C MET A 491 7.80 5.77 -17.31
N ASN A 492 8.44 6.93 -17.47
CA ASN A 492 8.84 7.47 -18.78
C ASN A 492 10.20 6.95 -19.28
N ASN A 493 10.76 5.88 -18.70
CA ASN A 493 12.04 5.33 -19.14
C ASN A 493 11.86 4.38 -20.35
N PRO A 494 12.31 4.75 -21.57
CA PRO A 494 12.13 3.90 -22.76
C PRO A 494 12.83 2.54 -22.64
N LEU A 495 13.90 2.44 -21.84
CA LEU A 495 14.65 1.18 -21.62
C LEU A 495 13.86 0.11 -20.83
N LYS A 496 12.63 0.39 -20.40
CA LYS A 496 11.68 -0.63 -19.88
C LYS A 496 10.77 -1.25 -20.95
N ARG A 497 10.68 -0.65 -22.15
CA ARG A 497 9.75 -1.08 -23.22
C ARG A 497 10.42 -1.81 -24.39
N MET A 498 11.73 -1.99 -24.33
CA MET A 498 12.49 -2.74 -25.34
C MET A 498 12.21 -4.25 -25.24
N LYS A 499 12.06 -4.90 -26.39
CA LYS A 499 11.91 -6.35 -26.50
C LYS A 499 13.28 -7.07 -26.52
N GLU A 500 13.26 -8.39 -26.62
CA GLU A 500 14.48 -9.18 -26.80
C GLU A 500 15.20 -8.86 -28.12
N GLU A 501 14.49 -8.75 -29.25
CA GLU A 501 15.11 -8.39 -30.53
C GLU A 501 15.80 -7.02 -30.47
N ASP A 502 15.12 -5.97 -29.99
CA ASP A 502 15.68 -4.61 -29.90
C ASP A 502 16.94 -4.54 -29.02
N ILE A 503 17.04 -5.40 -27.99
CA ILE A 503 18.19 -5.46 -27.08
C ILE A 503 19.36 -6.22 -27.73
N LEU A 504 19.08 -7.27 -28.52
CA LEU A 504 20.09 -8.00 -29.27
C LEU A 504 20.71 -7.12 -30.37
N ASP A 505 19.89 -6.40 -31.15
CA ASP A 505 20.34 -5.46 -32.17
C ASP A 505 21.22 -4.35 -31.57
N LEU A 506 20.84 -3.80 -30.41
CA LEU A 506 21.69 -2.83 -29.71
C LEU A 506 22.98 -3.44 -29.14
N LEU A 507 23.01 -4.74 -28.81
CA LEU A 507 24.23 -5.43 -28.37
C LEU A 507 25.19 -5.67 -29.54
N GLU A 508 24.67 -6.08 -30.71
CA GLU A 508 25.45 -6.22 -31.94
C GLU A 508 26.02 -4.87 -32.39
N GLN A 509 25.20 -3.80 -32.37
CA GLN A 509 25.68 -2.45 -32.66
C GLN A 509 26.81 -2.01 -31.69
N CYS A 510 26.71 -2.36 -30.40
CA CYS A 510 27.79 -2.10 -29.44
C CYS A 510 29.04 -2.96 -29.70
N GLU A 511 28.92 -4.14 -30.31
CA GLU A 511 30.06 -4.97 -30.70
C GLU A 511 30.75 -4.43 -31.96
N ILE A 512 29.96 -4.04 -32.97
CA ILE A 512 30.44 -3.34 -34.17
C ILE A 512 31.17 -2.03 -33.79
N ASP A 513 30.66 -1.28 -32.82
CA ASP A 513 31.30 -0.03 -32.39
C ASP A 513 32.55 -0.26 -31.52
N ASP A 514 32.65 -1.33 -30.72
CA ASP A 514 33.92 -1.74 -30.06
C ASP A 514 34.98 -2.16 -31.09
N GLU A 515 34.59 -2.84 -32.19
CA GLU A 515 35.54 -3.22 -33.25
C GLU A 515 36.07 -2.01 -34.04
N LYS A 516 35.19 -1.06 -34.42
CA LYS A 516 35.60 0.23 -35.02
C LYS A 516 36.53 1.00 -34.09
N LEU A 517 36.17 1.06 -32.80
CA LEU A 517 36.99 1.69 -31.76
C LEU A 517 38.38 1.04 -31.70
N MET A 518 38.45 -0.28 -31.64
CA MET A 518 39.71 -1.05 -31.57
C MET A 518 40.59 -1.00 -32.83
N GLY A 519 40.30 -0.11 -33.79
CA GLY A 519 41.10 0.07 -35.01
C GLY A 519 41.08 -1.13 -35.96
N LYS A 520 40.19 -2.11 -35.74
CA LYS A 520 40.03 -3.26 -36.62
C LYS A 520 39.32 -2.80 -37.88
N CYS A 521 40.07 -2.68 -38.98
CA CYS A 521 39.50 -2.40 -40.28
C CYS A 521 38.46 -3.48 -40.63
N THR A 522 37.21 -3.09 -40.81
CA THR A 522 36.11 -4.01 -41.07
C THR A 522 36.30 -4.68 -42.43
N ARG A 523 36.58 -6.00 -42.43
CA ARG A 523 36.35 -6.80 -43.64
C ARG A 523 34.88 -6.71 -43.98
N GLN A 524 34.55 -5.96 -45.03
CA GLN A 524 33.19 -5.83 -45.51
C GLN A 524 32.64 -7.22 -45.90
N ARG A 525 31.79 -7.79 -45.05
CA ARG A 525 30.72 -8.66 -45.55
C ARG A 525 29.73 -7.75 -46.26
N GLY A 526 29.94 -7.57 -47.56
CA GLY A 526 29.05 -6.79 -48.41
C GLY A 526 27.61 -7.27 -48.30
N ALA A 527 26.66 -6.37 -48.53
CA ALA A 527 25.25 -6.69 -48.48
C ALA A 527 24.92 -7.89 -49.38
N LYS A 528 24.11 -8.83 -48.88
CA LYS A 528 23.45 -9.84 -49.71
C LYS A 528 22.40 -9.12 -50.59
N PRO A 529 22.54 -9.07 -51.92
CA PRO A 529 21.47 -8.57 -52.77
C PRO A 529 20.43 -9.68 -52.93
N LEU A 530 19.18 -9.40 -52.58
CA LEU A 530 18.05 -10.20 -53.04
C LEU A 530 17.57 -9.63 -54.37
N CYS A 531 17.87 -10.30 -55.50
CA CYS A 531 16.82 -10.74 -56.44
C CYS A 531 17.34 -11.63 -57.58
N SER A 532 16.39 -12.30 -58.23
CA SER A 532 16.36 -12.75 -59.64
C SER A 532 17.48 -13.65 -60.18
N MET A 533 17.10 -14.91 -60.37
CA MET A 533 17.69 -15.85 -61.33
C MET A 533 17.36 -15.47 -62.79
N PRO A 534 18.27 -15.69 -63.76
CA PRO A 534 17.94 -15.93 -65.16
C PRO A 534 18.01 -17.43 -65.50
N GLU A 535 17.23 -17.84 -66.49
CA GLU A 535 17.02 -19.25 -66.86
C GLU A 535 17.97 -19.75 -67.98
N ILE A 536 18.06 -21.08 -68.12
CA ILE A 536 18.47 -21.84 -69.32
C ILE A 536 19.86 -21.52 -69.91
N ALA A 537 20.84 -22.40 -69.64
CA ALA A 537 21.57 -23.14 -70.69
C ALA A 537 22.48 -24.24 -70.09
N GLN A 538 22.15 -25.51 -70.36
CA GLN A 538 23.14 -26.60 -70.42
C GLN A 538 23.63 -26.76 -71.88
N PRO A 539 24.69 -27.54 -72.15
CA PRO A 539 25.87 -27.88 -71.35
C PRO A 539 27.15 -27.46 -72.11
N VAL A 540 28.33 -28.01 -71.73
CA VAL A 540 29.34 -28.64 -72.62
C VAL A 540 30.75 -28.61 -71.99
N ARG A 541 31.35 -29.81 -71.88
CA ARG A 541 32.77 -30.21 -72.10
C ARG A 541 33.88 -29.14 -71.89
N LYS A 542 35.02 -29.44 -71.26
CA LYS A 542 35.68 -30.75 -71.03
C LYS A 542 36.82 -30.63 -69.99
N LEU A 543 37.31 -31.79 -69.53
CA LEU A 543 38.75 -32.19 -69.39
C LEU A 543 39.83 -31.09 -69.49
N LYS A 544 40.94 -31.11 -68.73
CA LYS A 544 41.50 -32.05 -67.72
C LYS A 544 42.73 -31.34 -67.10
N ASN A 545 43.33 -31.73 -65.97
CA ASN A 545 44.33 -32.81 -65.91
C ASN A 545 44.83 -33.03 -64.46
N TYR A 546 45.23 -34.28 -64.20
CA TYR A 546 46.08 -34.84 -63.13
C TYR A 546 46.31 -34.03 -61.84
N SER A 547 45.86 -34.44 -60.64
CA SER A 547 45.92 -35.75 -59.93
C SER A 547 47.29 -36.10 -59.32
N SER A 548 47.30 -36.24 -58.00
CA SER A 548 47.67 -37.46 -57.26
C SER A 548 47.07 -37.27 -55.86
N ASP A 549 46.04 -38.02 -55.46
CA ASP A 549 46.03 -39.44 -55.09
C ASP A 549 46.77 -39.74 -53.76
N SER A 550 46.22 -40.58 -52.86
CA SER A 550 44.84 -41.07 -52.73
C SER A 550 44.67 -41.81 -51.38
N SER A 551 43.41 -42.02 -50.94
CA SER A 551 43.00 -43.12 -50.02
C SER A 551 43.57 -43.06 -48.57
N CYS A 552 43.12 -43.79 -47.55
CA CYS A 552 41.90 -44.56 -47.19
C CYS A 552 41.97 -44.81 -45.65
N ASP A 553 41.04 -45.40 -44.88
CA ASP A 553 39.69 -45.96 -45.13
C ASP A 553 38.89 -45.85 -43.79
N SER A 554 37.59 -45.53 -43.80
CA SER A 554 36.40 -46.43 -43.70
C SER A 554 36.00 -46.96 -42.30
N GLY A 555 34.70 -47.31 -42.18
CA GLY A 555 33.98 -47.67 -40.94
C GLY A 555 32.82 -46.70 -40.67
N SER A 556 31.55 -46.93 -41.01
CA SER A 556 30.66 -48.12 -40.91
C SER A 556 30.33 -48.52 -39.45
N SER A 557 29.10 -48.85 -39.05
CA SER A 557 27.86 -49.10 -39.81
C SER A 557 26.56 -48.93 -39.00
N MET A 558 25.50 -48.50 -39.70
CA MET A 558 24.07 -48.90 -39.65
C MET A 558 23.47 -49.67 -38.46
N SER A 559 22.22 -49.31 -38.10
CA SER A 559 21.10 -50.27 -38.04
C SER A 559 19.71 -49.58 -38.02
N GLU A 560 19.02 -49.56 -39.15
CA GLU A 560 17.55 -49.54 -39.25
C GLU A 560 17.12 -50.64 -40.25
N SER A 561 15.91 -51.17 -40.13
CA SER A 561 15.43 -52.34 -40.88
C SER A 561 13.95 -52.19 -41.26
N GLY A 562 13.61 -52.39 -42.54
CA GLY A 562 12.25 -52.19 -43.04
C GLY A 562 12.09 -52.44 -44.55
N ASP A 563 12.08 -53.71 -44.93
CA ASP A 563 11.70 -54.24 -46.25
C ASP A 563 10.16 -54.08 -46.50
N GLU A 564 9.56 -54.19 -47.70
CA GLU A 564 10.06 -54.51 -49.06
C GLU A 564 9.07 -54.05 -50.18
N THR A 565 9.51 -54.13 -51.45
CA THR A 565 8.74 -54.31 -52.72
C THR A 565 7.57 -53.38 -53.12
N GLU A 566 7.91 -52.44 -54.01
CA GLU A 566 7.39 -52.25 -55.39
C GLU A 566 6.15 -53.01 -55.91
N LYS A 567 5.33 -52.32 -56.74
CA LYS A 567 5.04 -52.77 -58.13
C LYS A 567 4.51 -51.70 -59.10
N GLU A 568 4.70 -52.00 -60.39
CA GLU A 568 4.39 -51.26 -61.63
C GLU A 568 2.88 -51.19 -61.96
N ASP A 569 2.37 -50.52 -63.01
CA ASP A 569 2.63 -49.25 -63.72
C ASP A 569 1.54 -49.11 -64.84
N HIS A 570 1.52 -48.01 -65.60
CA HIS A 570 0.98 -47.81 -66.95
C HIS A 570 -0.52 -47.51 -67.19
N ASN A 571 -0.80 -46.19 -67.26
CA ASN A 571 -1.15 -45.47 -68.50
C ASN A 571 -2.63 -45.39 -69.02
N GLU A 572 -2.87 -44.33 -69.81
CA GLU A 572 -4.01 -43.98 -70.69
C GLU A 572 -5.46 -43.91 -70.16
N LYS A 573 -5.94 -42.68 -69.89
CA LYS A 573 -7.17 -42.05 -70.46
C LYS A 573 -7.23 -40.57 -70.04
N LYS A 574 -7.49 -39.61 -70.94
CA LYS A 574 -8.79 -39.21 -71.53
C LYS A 574 -9.86 -38.69 -70.56
N GLU A 575 -10.04 -37.36 -70.63
CA GLU A 575 -11.31 -36.68 -70.98
C GLU A 575 -12.54 -36.80 -70.04
N LYS A 576 -12.84 -35.76 -69.23
CA LYS A 576 -13.75 -34.64 -69.61
C LYS A 576 -14.19 -33.72 -68.44
N LYS A 577 -14.14 -32.41 -68.72
CA LYS A 577 -15.01 -31.30 -68.26
C LYS A 577 -15.75 -31.39 -66.91
N VAL A 578 -15.40 -30.46 -66.02
CA VAL A 578 -16.32 -29.37 -65.61
C VAL A 578 -15.57 -28.04 -65.82
N SER A 579 -16.24 -27.00 -66.29
CA SER A 579 -15.71 -25.65 -66.61
C SER A 579 -16.14 -24.64 -65.52
N TYR A 580 -15.53 -23.45 -65.33
CA TYR A 580 -15.09 -22.47 -66.33
C TYR A 580 -13.71 -21.83 -66.06
N ASP A 581 -13.14 -21.31 -67.14
CA ASP A 581 -11.75 -20.93 -67.31
C ASP A 581 -11.45 -19.46 -66.94
N LEU A 582 -10.17 -19.17 -66.65
CA LEU A 582 -9.43 -18.01 -67.20
C LEU A 582 -7.94 -18.05 -66.80
N GLU A 583 -7.07 -18.49 -67.71
CA GLU A 583 -5.66 -18.06 -67.72
C GLU A 583 -5.48 -16.88 -68.69
N GLU A 584 -4.82 -15.81 -68.23
CA GLU A 584 -3.74 -15.05 -68.88
C GLU A 584 -3.40 -13.87 -67.93
N ASN A 585 -2.20 -13.63 -67.38
CA ASN A 585 -0.79 -13.91 -67.72
C ASN A 585 -0.13 -12.84 -68.64
N LYS A 586 1.17 -12.63 -68.43
CA LYS A 586 2.11 -11.63 -69.02
C LYS A 586 1.96 -10.20 -68.47
N TYR A 587 2.98 -9.41 -68.08
CA TYR A 587 4.44 -9.25 -68.34
C TYR A 587 4.82 -8.06 -69.24
N LYS A 588 6.00 -7.48 -68.94
CA LYS A 588 6.89 -6.65 -69.78
C LYS A 588 6.61 -5.12 -69.87
N PRO A 589 7.64 -4.28 -70.19
CA PRO A 589 8.02 -3.21 -69.25
C PRO A 589 8.51 -1.90 -69.93
N SER A 590 9.46 -1.21 -69.27
CA SER A 590 10.38 -0.16 -69.76
C SER A 590 9.88 1.29 -69.75
N GLU A 591 10.83 2.20 -69.56
CA GLU A 591 10.62 3.62 -69.26
C GLU A 591 10.58 4.48 -70.52
N ARG A 592 9.80 5.58 -70.49
CA ARG A 592 10.28 6.83 -71.13
C ARG A 592 9.76 8.09 -70.44
N SER A 593 10.63 9.10 -70.48
CA SER A 593 10.49 10.43 -69.87
C SER A 593 9.23 11.21 -70.26
N GLY A 594 8.64 11.96 -69.32
CA GLY A 594 7.61 12.97 -69.62
C GLY A 594 7.28 13.90 -68.45
N ARG A 595 7.90 15.10 -68.38
CA ARG A 595 7.44 16.19 -67.50
C ARG A 595 6.16 16.80 -68.08
N MET A 596 5.09 16.95 -67.29
CA MET A 596 4.60 18.26 -66.81
C MET A 596 3.18 18.21 -66.21
N ASN A 597 3.10 18.56 -64.92
CA ASN A 597 2.39 19.73 -64.36
C ASN A 597 0.84 19.90 -64.53
N TRP A 598 0.26 20.60 -63.54
CA TRP A 598 -1.10 21.18 -63.43
C TRP A 598 -2.28 20.35 -62.87
N LYS A 599 -3.16 21.09 -62.19
CA LYS A 599 -4.38 20.69 -61.45
C LYS A 599 -5.53 20.38 -62.43
N PRO A 600 -6.59 19.66 -62.00
CA PRO A 600 -7.79 20.41 -61.56
C PRO A 600 -8.69 19.73 -60.48
N SER A 601 -9.44 20.55 -59.72
CA SER A 601 -10.93 20.62 -59.57
C SER A 601 -11.83 19.36 -59.30
N ILE A 602 -13.04 19.43 -58.70
CA ILE A 602 -13.86 20.56 -58.17
C ILE A 602 -14.90 20.13 -57.09
N LYS A 603 -15.16 21.06 -56.14
CA LYS A 603 -16.35 21.33 -55.27
C LYS A 603 -17.39 20.23 -54.88
N ASN A 604 -17.77 20.26 -53.61
CA ASN A 604 -19.17 20.21 -53.14
C ASN A 604 -19.61 21.62 -52.61
N PRO A 605 -20.92 21.94 -52.45
CA PRO A 605 -21.38 23.35 -52.38
C PRO A 605 -21.72 23.95 -50.99
N LYS A 606 -21.37 25.24 -50.83
CA LYS A 606 -22.07 26.40 -50.18
C LYS A 606 -22.83 26.20 -48.84
N SER A 607 -22.52 26.86 -47.70
CA SER A 607 -22.38 28.33 -47.35
C SER A 607 -23.74 29.06 -47.16
N PRO A 608 -23.94 29.99 -46.18
CA PRO A 608 -23.05 31.08 -45.71
C PRO A 608 -22.69 31.04 -44.19
N SER A 609 -21.69 31.71 -43.57
CA SER A 609 -20.86 32.92 -43.82
C SER A 609 -21.46 34.24 -43.25
N TYR A 610 -20.76 35.25 -42.69
CA TYR A 610 -19.34 35.74 -42.74
C TYR A 610 -19.12 36.86 -41.65
N PRO A 611 -18.00 37.64 -41.54
CA PRO A 611 -16.56 37.40 -41.80
C PRO A 611 -15.54 38.04 -40.78
N SER A 612 -14.22 37.70 -40.95
CA SER A 612 -12.97 38.54 -40.91
C SER A 612 -12.77 39.76 -39.96
N SER A 613 -11.55 40.24 -39.61
CA SER A 613 -10.13 39.78 -39.62
C SER A 613 -9.27 40.90 -38.96
N SER A 614 -8.05 40.68 -38.46
CA SER A 614 -6.79 40.86 -39.23
C SER A 614 -5.54 40.42 -38.42
N SER A 615 -4.32 40.61 -38.94
CA SER A 615 -3.09 39.94 -38.48
C SER A 615 -1.84 40.83 -38.39
N THR A 616 -0.96 40.56 -37.40
CA THR A 616 0.51 40.76 -37.50
C THR A 616 1.28 39.96 -36.42
N GLY A 617 2.54 39.61 -36.71
CA GLY A 617 3.56 39.16 -35.73
C GLY A 617 4.70 40.20 -35.62
N PRO A 618 5.92 39.89 -35.09
CA PRO A 618 6.47 38.54 -34.82
C PRO A 618 7.29 38.33 -33.50
N ILE A 619 7.40 37.05 -33.11
CA ILE A 619 8.58 36.32 -32.58
C ILE A 619 9.72 37.11 -31.85
N ARG A 620 9.96 36.84 -30.54
CA ARG A 620 11.24 36.29 -30.02
C ARG A 620 11.29 35.90 -28.52
N ARG A 621 11.73 34.65 -28.29
CA ARG A 621 12.55 34.07 -27.19
C ARG A 621 12.75 34.81 -25.83
N SER A 622 12.27 34.15 -24.76
CA SER A 622 13.07 33.43 -23.73
C SER A 622 13.38 34.00 -22.31
N VAL A 623 13.39 33.05 -21.35
CA VAL A 623 14.01 32.95 -20.00
C VAL A 623 13.58 33.88 -18.82
N SER A 624 13.48 33.23 -17.65
CA SER A 624 13.67 33.72 -16.27
C SER A 624 12.50 34.37 -15.50
N CYS A 625 12.52 34.16 -14.18
CA CYS A 625 11.66 34.78 -13.17
C CYS A 625 12.45 35.90 -12.44
N PRO A 626 11.79 36.81 -11.70
CA PRO A 626 11.69 36.58 -10.25
C PRO A 626 10.37 37.10 -9.60
N ARG A 627 10.41 37.43 -8.30
CA ARG A 627 9.28 37.51 -7.36
C ARG A 627 8.75 38.93 -7.07
N SER A 628 7.48 38.95 -6.62
CA SER A 628 6.93 39.60 -5.40
C SER A 628 6.67 41.13 -5.28
N ILE A 629 5.51 41.42 -4.67
CA ILE A 629 5.12 42.63 -3.89
C ILE A 629 4.85 43.92 -4.71
N SER A 630 3.88 44.81 -4.43
CA SER A 630 2.48 44.83 -3.92
C SER A 630 2.10 46.34 -3.76
N ILE A 631 0.87 46.69 -3.33
CA ILE A 631 0.45 48.05 -2.85
C ILE A 631 0.24 49.08 -4.01
N LEU A 632 -0.76 49.99 -4.10
CA LEU A 632 -1.88 50.43 -3.23
C LEU A 632 -3.18 50.71 -4.06
N SER A 633 -4.22 51.25 -3.42
CA SER A 633 -5.57 51.54 -3.94
C SER A 633 -5.91 53.04 -4.05
N MET A 634 -7.00 53.39 -4.76
CA MET A 634 -7.72 54.69 -4.67
C MET A 634 -9.25 54.50 -4.55
N GLN A 635 -10.00 55.57 -4.22
CA GLN A 635 -11.38 55.53 -3.66
C GLN A 635 -12.40 56.48 -4.35
N SER A 636 -13.70 56.36 -4.00
CA SER A 636 -14.73 57.44 -4.13
C SER A 636 -15.96 57.27 -3.19
N HIS A 637 -17.20 57.56 -3.61
CA HIS A 637 -18.31 58.09 -2.76
C HIS A 637 -19.57 57.17 -2.66
N ALA A 638 -20.65 57.42 -1.89
CA ALA A 638 -21.23 58.58 -1.15
C ALA A 638 -21.89 58.07 0.19
N ALA A 639 -22.57 58.77 1.13
CA ALA A 639 -23.37 60.02 1.26
C ALA A 639 -24.78 60.03 0.57
N GLU A 640 -25.91 60.41 1.20
CA GLU A 640 -26.30 60.50 2.64
C GLU A 640 -27.86 60.48 2.80
N HIS A 641 -28.44 61.21 3.78
CA HIS A 641 -29.87 61.53 4.07
C HIS A 641 -30.70 60.70 5.08
N ARG A 642 -31.79 61.34 5.55
CA ARG A 642 -32.58 61.19 6.81
C ARG A 642 -33.93 61.94 6.63
N PRO A 643 -34.88 62.05 7.61
CA PRO A 643 -35.18 61.26 8.82
C PRO A 643 -36.70 60.92 8.97
N PHE A 644 -37.12 60.28 10.09
CA PHE A 644 -38.28 60.68 10.92
C PHE A 644 -38.27 59.94 12.29
N SER A 645 -39.24 60.16 13.19
CA SER A 645 -39.07 59.99 14.66
C SER A 645 -40.29 59.44 15.43
N ALA A 646 -40.04 58.56 16.41
CA ALA A 646 -40.90 58.30 17.57
C ALA A 646 -40.05 57.84 18.80
N LYS A 647 -40.59 57.92 20.02
CA LYS A 647 -39.88 57.74 21.32
C LYS A 647 -40.07 56.33 21.92
N GLY A 648 -39.19 55.84 22.82
CA GLY A 648 -37.92 56.43 23.29
C GLY A 648 -37.36 55.83 24.59
N SER A 649 -36.77 56.70 25.42
CA SER A 649 -36.18 56.52 26.78
C SER A 649 -34.94 55.60 26.96
N LEU A 650 -33.78 56.25 27.19
CA LEU A 650 -32.76 56.04 28.26
C LEU A 650 -32.23 54.60 28.54
N GLN A 651 -30.94 54.30 28.77
CA GLN A 651 -29.64 55.03 28.82
C GLN A 651 -28.53 53.94 28.88
N ILE A 652 -27.19 54.13 28.79
CA ILE A 652 -26.26 55.26 28.51
C ILE A 652 -25.03 54.67 27.74
N GLN A 653 -23.94 55.41 27.46
CA GLN A 653 -22.80 54.89 26.67
C GLN A 653 -21.46 55.68 26.84
N ARG A 654 -20.34 55.06 26.41
CA ARG A 654 -19.02 55.66 26.02
C ARG A 654 -18.11 56.15 27.18
N ALA A 655 -16.82 56.48 27.01
CA ALA A 655 -15.95 56.82 25.84
C ALA A 655 -14.50 56.22 26.06
N SER A 656 -13.48 56.07 25.18
CA SER A 656 -12.95 56.67 23.92
C SER A 656 -12.28 58.06 24.05
N SER A 657 -11.05 58.35 23.59
CA SER A 657 -10.01 57.58 22.83
C SER A 657 -8.59 58.23 23.04
N VAL A 658 -7.57 58.45 22.17
CA VAL A 658 -7.37 58.47 20.69
C VAL A 658 -5.87 58.68 20.27
N ASN A 659 -5.46 58.32 19.03
CA ASN A 659 -4.29 58.83 18.23
C ASN A 659 -2.82 58.46 18.62
N ARG A 660 -1.98 57.89 17.71
CA ARG A 660 -0.97 58.51 16.75
C ARG A 660 0.46 58.64 17.33
N SER A 661 1.58 58.61 16.57
CA SER A 661 1.88 58.14 15.19
C SER A 661 3.39 58.28 14.86
N ARG A 662 3.87 57.65 13.77
CA ARG A 662 5.09 57.98 12.96
C ARG A 662 6.48 57.67 13.60
N SER A 663 7.58 57.52 12.85
CA SER A 663 7.80 57.05 11.44
C SER A 663 9.31 56.99 11.06
N LEU A 664 9.76 55.93 10.34
CA LEU A 664 10.88 55.94 9.36
C LEU A 664 12.31 56.21 9.94
N ASN A 665 13.47 55.96 9.28
CA ASN A 665 13.80 55.18 8.07
C ASN A 665 15.27 54.68 8.01
N CYS A 666 15.51 53.69 7.14
CA CYS A 666 16.68 53.40 6.30
C CYS A 666 18.13 53.88 6.65
N SER A 667 19.04 52.90 6.81
CA SER A 667 20.30 52.73 6.02
C SER A 667 21.44 53.78 6.10
N PRO A 668 22.64 53.54 5.52
CA PRO A 668 23.32 52.29 5.16
C PRO A 668 24.68 52.12 5.92
N SER A 669 25.53 51.18 5.48
CA SER A 669 26.83 50.87 6.08
C SER A 669 27.99 51.77 5.62
N SER A 670 28.77 52.30 6.57
CA SER A 670 30.25 52.25 6.54
C SER A 670 30.83 52.47 7.95
N SER A 671 32.10 52.14 8.18
CA SER A 671 32.73 52.12 9.51
C SER A 671 33.91 53.08 9.63
N ARG A 672 34.00 53.84 10.74
CA ARG A 672 35.13 53.78 11.72
C ARG A 672 35.12 54.89 12.80
N VAL A 673 35.30 54.46 14.05
CA VAL A 673 36.07 55.14 15.14
C VAL A 673 35.42 56.39 15.79
N CYS A 674 36.00 56.84 16.92
CA CYS A 674 35.31 57.44 18.08
C CYS A 674 35.82 58.84 18.49
N GLN A 675 35.25 59.37 19.59
CA GLN A 675 35.61 60.59 20.35
C GLN A 675 35.02 61.91 19.79
N THR A 676 34.55 62.90 20.58
CA THR A 676 34.39 63.10 22.05
C THR A 676 33.01 63.72 22.42
N SER A 677 32.67 63.80 23.73
CA SER A 677 31.94 64.90 24.45
C SER A 677 30.66 65.60 23.89
N SER A 678 29.65 66.02 24.67
CA SER A 678 29.28 65.89 26.10
C SER A 678 27.88 66.53 26.37
N LEU A 679 27.32 66.34 27.58
CA LEU A 679 26.01 66.87 28.09
C LEU A 679 24.73 66.34 27.37
N GLY A 680 23.59 66.08 28.03
CA GLY A 680 23.32 65.98 29.47
C GLY A 680 21.82 65.75 29.80
N THR A 681 21.54 64.98 30.87
CA THR A 681 20.45 65.13 31.90
C THR A 681 19.04 65.69 31.52
N MET A 682 17.88 65.16 31.94
CA MET A 682 17.49 64.20 33.01
C MET A 682 15.99 63.74 32.85
N ASN A 683 15.62 62.63 33.52
CA ASN A 683 14.38 62.30 34.29
C ASN A 683 13.02 63.04 34.05
N SER A 684 11.82 62.47 34.27
CA SER A 684 11.37 61.11 34.68
C SER A 684 9.84 60.95 34.66
N SER A 685 9.33 59.70 34.65
CA SER A 685 7.99 59.21 35.10
C SER A 685 6.71 59.73 34.39
N GLY A 686 5.66 58.92 34.18
CA GLY A 686 5.50 57.49 34.51
C GLY A 686 4.08 56.93 34.19
N ASN A 687 3.78 55.73 34.68
CA ASN A 687 2.46 55.07 34.74
C ASN A 687 1.74 54.64 33.44
N GLU A 688 2.36 53.80 32.60
CA GLU A 688 1.59 52.81 31.80
C GLU A 688 2.36 51.50 31.52
N SER A 689 2.92 50.86 32.57
CA SER A 689 3.68 49.61 32.42
C SER A 689 3.66 48.72 33.68
N LEU A 690 2.55 48.02 33.94
CA LEU A 690 2.43 47.13 35.12
C LEU A 690 1.88 45.71 34.84
N LEU A 691 1.81 45.28 33.56
CA LEU A 691 1.18 43.99 33.19
C LEU A 691 1.90 43.18 32.11
N GLN A 692 3.02 43.65 31.54
CA GLN A 692 3.76 42.96 30.46
C GLN A 692 5.27 42.78 30.69
N GLN A 693 5.76 42.99 31.92
CA GLN A 693 7.02 42.41 32.37
C GLN A 693 6.86 41.77 33.74
N LYS A 694 6.59 40.45 33.75
CA LYS A 694 7.17 39.62 34.82
C LYS A 694 8.68 39.71 34.64
N THR A 695 9.43 40.01 35.70
CA THR A 695 10.90 40.05 35.57
C THR A 695 11.43 38.66 35.21
N LYS A 696 12.58 38.56 34.53
CA LYS A 696 13.19 37.26 34.24
C LYS A 696 13.43 36.43 35.52
N GLU A 697 13.72 37.12 36.62
CA GLU A 697 13.84 36.55 37.96
C GLU A 697 12.51 35.93 38.44
N GLN A 698 11.37 36.60 38.20
CA GLN A 698 10.04 36.06 38.49
C GLN A 698 9.70 34.86 37.61
N GLU A 699 10.10 34.82 36.33
CA GLU A 699 9.93 33.63 35.48
C GLU A 699 10.80 32.45 35.96
N VAL A 700 12.04 32.71 36.42
CA VAL A 700 12.92 31.70 37.02
C VAL A 700 12.33 31.20 38.36
N ALA A 701 11.81 32.09 39.21
CA ALA A 701 11.14 31.72 40.46
C ALA A 701 9.91 30.83 40.21
N LEU A 702 9.03 31.23 39.29
CA LEU A 702 7.85 30.43 38.89
C LEU A 702 8.23 29.10 38.25
N THR A 703 9.36 29.03 37.53
CA THR A 703 9.89 27.77 36.99
C THR A 703 10.38 26.84 38.12
N LYS A 704 11.05 27.39 39.15
CA LYS A 704 11.49 26.63 40.33
C LYS A 704 10.31 26.15 41.18
N GLU A 705 9.29 26.99 41.37
CA GLU A 705 8.03 26.62 42.01
C GLU A 705 7.29 25.50 41.24
N THR A 706 7.25 25.60 39.90
CA THR A 706 6.69 24.55 39.03
C THR A 706 7.46 23.22 39.19
N LEU A 707 8.80 23.28 39.28
CA LEU A 707 9.65 22.10 39.45
C LEU A 707 9.42 21.40 40.80
N LEU A 708 9.28 22.15 41.90
CA LEU A 708 8.97 21.59 43.22
C LEU A 708 7.65 20.80 43.18
N ILE A 709 6.57 21.40 42.66
CA ILE A 709 5.27 20.73 42.55
C ILE A 709 5.33 19.51 41.62
N PHE A 710 6.15 19.52 40.57
CA PHE A 710 6.36 18.36 39.71
C PHE A 710 7.15 17.23 40.39
N ASN A 711 8.09 17.55 41.28
CA ASN A 711 8.80 16.53 42.07
C ASN A 711 7.85 15.85 43.05
N ASP A 712 7.02 16.63 43.76
CA ASP A 712 6.01 16.14 44.70
C ASP A 712 4.84 15.43 44.03
N MET A 713 4.62 15.64 42.71
CA MET A 713 3.55 14.99 41.97
C MET A 713 3.81 13.48 41.84
N LYS A 714 2.88 12.65 42.31
CA LYS A 714 2.88 11.18 42.15
C LYS A 714 1.67 10.71 41.33
N ILE A 715 1.76 9.52 40.71
CA ILE A 715 0.66 8.92 39.96
C ILE A 715 -0.12 7.95 40.86
N LYS A 716 -1.39 8.23 41.17
CA LYS A 716 -2.20 7.34 42.02
C LYS A 716 -2.74 6.14 41.24
N PHE A 717 -2.58 4.94 41.78
CA PHE A 717 -3.27 3.74 41.30
C PHE A 717 -4.71 3.70 41.86
N PRO A 718 -5.74 3.34 41.05
CA PRO A 718 -7.12 3.33 41.53
C PRO A 718 -7.35 2.33 42.68
N ARG A 719 -7.91 2.80 43.80
CA ARG A 719 -8.15 2.04 45.04
C ARG A 719 -6.90 1.60 45.82
N LYS A 720 -5.78 2.30 45.67
CA LYS A 720 -4.55 2.08 46.47
C LYS A 720 -4.02 3.41 47.05
N THR A 721 -3.16 3.32 48.06
CA THR A 721 -2.46 4.49 48.63
C THR A 721 -1.32 4.98 47.73
N ASP A 722 -0.63 6.05 48.12
CA ASP A 722 0.49 6.59 47.33
C ASP A 722 1.75 5.72 47.49
N GLU A 723 1.98 5.26 48.72
CA GLU A 723 3.02 4.30 49.10
C GLU A 723 2.82 2.97 48.36
N GLU A 724 1.59 2.42 48.36
CA GLU A 724 1.24 1.22 47.59
C GLU A 724 1.39 1.41 46.07
N SER A 725 1.14 2.63 45.56
CA SER A 725 1.30 2.96 44.14
C SER A 725 2.78 3.02 43.73
N GLU A 726 3.66 3.45 44.64
CA GLU A 726 5.10 3.51 44.40
C GLU A 726 5.78 2.15 44.53
N LEU A 727 5.44 1.35 45.55
CA LEU A 727 5.91 -0.03 45.71
C LEU A 727 5.61 -0.90 44.47
N ILE A 728 4.46 -0.68 43.81
CA ILE A 728 4.11 -1.33 42.52
C ILE A 728 5.05 -0.93 41.38
N ILE A 729 5.45 0.34 41.32
CA ILE A 729 6.34 0.85 40.28
C ILE A 729 7.75 0.29 40.49
N GLU A 730 8.19 0.23 41.76
CA GLU A 730 9.47 -0.36 42.18
C GLU A 730 9.51 -1.88 41.91
N GLU A 731 8.48 -2.64 42.32
CA GLU A 731 8.33 -4.09 42.02
C GLU A 731 8.55 -4.40 40.52
N ILE A 732 7.93 -3.58 39.64
CA ILE A 732 8.00 -3.73 38.19
C ILE A 732 9.36 -3.29 37.62
N MET A 733 10.05 -2.34 38.27
CA MET A 733 11.36 -1.85 37.85
C MET A 733 12.52 -2.75 38.32
N ASP A 734 12.44 -3.32 39.52
CA ASP A 734 13.41 -4.31 40.00
C ASP A 734 13.30 -5.59 39.17
N ASN A 735 12.08 -6.03 38.88
CA ASN A 735 11.80 -7.16 38.00
C ASN A 735 11.75 -6.78 36.50
N TRP A 736 12.38 -5.66 36.10
CA TRP A 736 12.26 -5.13 34.73
C TRP A 736 12.66 -6.13 33.64
N LYS A 737 13.62 -7.03 33.88
CA LYS A 737 13.98 -8.09 32.91
C LYS A 737 12.78 -8.98 32.52
N TYR A 738 11.87 -9.25 33.46
CA TYR A 738 10.65 -10.04 33.25
C TYR A 738 9.48 -9.19 32.73
N HIS A 739 9.37 -7.94 33.18
CA HIS A 739 8.28 -7.04 32.80
C HIS A 739 8.49 -6.37 31.43
N LYS A 740 9.74 -6.14 30.99
CA LYS A 740 10.08 -5.40 29.77
C LYS A 740 9.34 -5.89 28.53
N THR A 741 9.28 -7.19 28.28
CA THR A 741 8.57 -7.77 27.12
C THR A 741 7.05 -7.62 27.23
N LYS A 742 6.50 -7.76 28.45
CA LYS A 742 5.07 -7.62 28.74
C LYS A 742 4.59 -6.18 28.61
N VAL A 743 5.36 -5.22 29.12
CA VAL A 743 5.09 -3.77 29.01
C VAL A 743 5.29 -3.30 27.57
N ALA A 744 6.30 -3.79 26.85
CA ALA A 744 6.47 -3.53 25.42
C ALA A 744 5.25 -4.02 24.60
N SER A 745 4.85 -5.29 24.80
CA SER A 745 3.65 -5.86 24.18
C SER A 745 2.40 -5.05 24.52
N TYR A 746 2.26 -4.60 25.76
CA TYR A 746 1.13 -3.76 26.16
C TYR A 746 1.12 -2.40 25.46
N TRP A 747 2.22 -1.64 25.55
CA TRP A 747 2.31 -0.27 25.05
C TRP A 747 2.33 -0.16 23.52
N LEU A 748 3.11 -1.02 22.85
CA LEU A 748 3.36 -0.92 21.40
C LEU A 748 2.43 -1.82 20.56
N VAL A 749 1.81 -2.85 21.15
CA VAL A 749 1.01 -3.84 20.40
C VAL A 749 -0.45 -3.89 20.84
N LYS A 750 -0.75 -3.76 22.15
CA LYS A 750 -2.14 -3.87 22.68
C LYS A 750 -2.86 -2.52 22.79
N LEU A 751 -2.14 -1.41 22.95
CA LEU A 751 -2.71 -0.07 22.93
C LEU A 751 -2.61 0.56 21.52
N ASP A 752 -3.75 0.89 20.93
CA ASP A 752 -3.80 1.70 19.71
C ASP A 752 -3.35 3.15 19.96
N SER A 753 -3.11 3.90 18.88
CA SER A 753 -2.59 5.27 18.94
C SER A 753 -3.51 6.29 19.64
N VAL A 754 -4.81 5.99 19.83
CA VAL A 754 -5.73 6.81 20.62
C VAL A 754 -5.57 6.47 22.11
N LYS A 755 -5.49 5.19 22.46
CA LYS A 755 -5.21 4.73 23.83
C LYS A 755 -3.82 5.18 24.32
N GLN A 756 -2.78 5.07 23.47
CA GLN A 756 -1.44 5.59 23.76
C GLN A 756 -1.48 7.11 24.06
N ARG A 757 -2.21 7.89 23.25
CA ARG A 757 -2.35 9.33 23.47
C ARG A 757 -3.04 9.63 24.80
N LYS A 758 -4.11 8.90 25.16
CA LYS A 758 -4.81 9.07 26.45
C LYS A 758 -3.90 8.91 27.67
N VAL A 759 -2.92 8.00 27.63
CA VAL A 759 -1.93 7.82 28.73
C VAL A 759 -1.06 9.06 28.93
N LEU A 760 -0.66 9.73 27.83
CA LEU A 760 0.07 11.01 27.89
C LEU A 760 -0.85 12.18 28.24
N ASP A 761 -2.11 12.18 27.78
CA ASP A 761 -3.09 13.24 28.05
C ASP A 761 -3.44 13.34 29.54
N ILE A 762 -3.39 12.24 30.32
CA ILE A 762 -3.53 12.25 31.78
C ILE A 762 -2.46 13.19 32.38
N VAL A 763 -1.17 12.92 32.13
CA VAL A 763 -0.06 13.73 32.65
C VAL A 763 -0.12 15.16 32.09
N LYS A 764 -0.47 15.33 30.82
CA LYS A 764 -0.60 16.64 30.17
C LYS A 764 -1.70 17.52 30.78
N THR A 765 -2.80 16.91 31.22
CA THR A 765 -3.91 17.63 31.88
C THR A 765 -3.46 18.17 33.25
N SER A 766 -2.74 17.36 34.01
CA SER A 766 -2.18 17.76 35.31
C SER A 766 -1.08 18.82 35.19
N VAL A 767 -0.20 18.69 34.19
CA VAL A 767 0.82 19.69 33.85
C VAL A 767 0.19 21.05 33.55
N ARG A 768 -0.93 21.08 32.80
CA ARG A 768 -1.71 22.33 32.59
C ARG A 768 -2.25 22.89 33.89
N ALA A 769 -2.89 22.07 34.74
CA ALA A 769 -3.48 22.53 35.99
C ALA A 769 -2.45 23.18 36.95
N VAL A 770 -1.27 22.57 37.08
CA VAL A 770 -0.16 23.15 37.88
C VAL A 770 0.32 24.48 37.30
N LEU A 771 0.49 24.57 35.99
CA LEU A 771 0.88 25.83 35.35
C LEU A 771 -0.18 26.93 35.52
N GLN A 772 -1.47 26.59 35.44
CA GLN A 772 -2.59 27.49 35.73
C GLN A 772 -2.50 28.06 37.15
N HIS A 773 -2.19 27.20 38.13
CA HIS A 773 -2.09 27.56 39.54
C HIS A 773 -0.85 28.42 39.85
N VAL A 774 0.34 27.97 39.44
CA VAL A 774 1.63 28.64 39.73
C VAL A 774 1.75 29.94 38.94
N TRP A 775 1.58 29.90 37.62
CA TRP A 775 1.83 31.07 36.77
C TRP A 775 0.70 32.10 36.82
N LYS A 776 -0.47 31.72 37.37
CA LYS A 776 -1.69 32.54 37.50
C LYS A 776 -2.11 33.19 36.18
N ALA A 777 -1.86 32.48 35.08
CA ALA A 777 -2.09 32.93 33.72
C ALA A 777 -3.36 32.25 33.16
N PRO A 778 -4.34 33.01 32.63
CA PRO A 778 -5.54 32.42 32.02
C PRO A 778 -5.22 31.68 30.71
N ASP A 779 -4.18 32.12 29.99
CA ASP A 779 -3.66 31.48 28.79
C ASP A 779 -2.26 30.87 29.05
N ILE A 780 -2.22 29.55 29.16
CA ILE A 780 -0.99 28.76 29.32
C ILE A 780 -0.32 28.50 27.95
N GLU A 781 -1.08 28.45 26.85
CA GLU A 781 -0.55 28.04 25.54
C GLU A 781 0.50 29.05 25.01
N ASN A 782 0.49 30.28 25.52
CA ASN A 782 1.50 31.30 25.25
C ASN A 782 2.77 31.24 26.14
N LEU A 783 2.81 30.46 27.22
CA LEU A 783 4.00 30.34 28.09
C LEU A 783 5.12 29.52 27.41
N HIS A 784 6.35 30.05 27.39
CA HIS A 784 7.51 29.36 26.78
C HIS A 784 7.74 27.96 27.38
N LEU A 785 7.73 27.86 28.72
CA LEU A 785 7.90 26.60 29.46
C LEU A 785 6.90 25.52 29.00
N TYR A 786 5.64 25.89 28.77
CA TYR A 786 4.61 24.99 28.30
C TYR A 786 4.76 24.61 26.81
N ARG A 787 5.26 25.52 25.97
CA ARG A 787 5.62 25.20 24.57
C ARG A 787 6.76 24.16 24.52
N LEU A 788 7.73 24.22 25.45
CA LEU A 788 8.73 23.15 25.62
C LEU A 788 8.06 21.81 25.98
N PHE A 789 7.17 21.80 26.99
CA PHE A 789 6.45 20.58 27.39
C PHE A 789 5.64 19.96 26.25
N ASN A 790 4.96 20.77 25.43
CA ASN A 790 4.26 20.30 24.23
C ASN A 790 5.20 19.60 23.22
N ARG A 791 6.43 20.10 23.03
CA ARG A 791 7.45 19.45 22.19
C ARG A 791 7.91 18.12 22.77
N VAL A 792 8.04 18.02 24.10
CA VAL A 792 8.33 16.77 24.81
C VAL A 792 7.21 15.75 24.62
N PHE A 793 5.94 16.09 24.89
CA PHE A 793 4.81 15.19 24.68
C PHE A 793 4.70 14.69 23.23
N ASN A 794 4.90 15.57 22.25
CA ASN A 794 4.92 15.21 20.83
C ASN A 794 6.11 14.29 20.46
N ARG A 795 7.26 14.45 21.14
CA ARG A 795 8.44 13.58 20.98
C ARG A 795 8.23 12.20 21.63
N LEU A 796 7.53 12.12 22.76
CA LEU A 796 7.17 10.86 23.42
C LEU A 796 6.15 10.05 22.60
N LEU A 797 5.18 10.71 21.96
CA LEU A 797 4.21 10.06 21.07
C LEU A 797 4.77 9.73 19.67
N TRP A 798 5.99 10.17 19.34
CA TRP A 798 6.61 9.99 18.03
C TRP A 798 6.72 8.49 17.65
N SER A 799 6.40 8.20 16.38
CA SER A 799 6.33 6.84 15.82
C SER A 799 5.49 5.90 16.70
N HIS A 800 4.19 6.23 16.85
CA HIS A 800 3.21 5.41 17.59
C HIS A 800 3.67 5.03 19.02
N GLY A 801 4.11 6.03 19.79
CA GLY A 801 4.54 5.84 21.18
C GLY A 801 5.94 5.25 21.36
N GLN A 802 6.67 4.91 20.28
CA GLN A 802 8.05 4.44 20.34
C GLN A 802 8.97 5.44 21.06
N GLY A 803 8.68 6.75 20.95
CA GLY A 803 9.40 7.80 21.67
C GLY A 803 9.45 7.58 23.19
N LEU A 804 8.31 7.31 23.84
CA LEU A 804 8.22 6.98 25.26
C LEU A 804 8.89 5.64 25.58
N TRP A 805 8.72 4.63 24.71
CA TRP A 805 9.32 3.31 24.93
C TRP A 805 10.86 3.34 24.93
N ASN A 806 11.46 4.12 24.03
CA ASN A 806 12.91 4.29 23.96
C ASN A 806 13.49 4.85 25.28
N CYS A 807 12.73 5.68 26.01
CA CYS A 807 13.12 6.21 27.32
C CYS A 807 13.25 5.14 28.44
N PHE A 808 12.82 3.89 28.20
CA PHE A 808 13.05 2.73 29.08
C PHE A 808 14.22 1.83 28.62
N CYS A 809 14.80 2.07 27.43
CA CYS A 809 15.66 1.07 26.78
C CYS A 809 17.17 1.31 26.90
N ASN A 810 17.64 2.56 26.90
CA ASN A 810 18.88 3.04 27.55
C ASN A 810 19.19 4.52 27.22
N SER A 811 19.96 5.19 28.08
CA SER A 811 20.38 6.61 28.02
C SER A 811 19.25 7.64 27.86
N GLY A 812 19.02 8.46 28.88
CA GLY A 812 17.83 9.32 29.01
C GLY A 812 17.64 10.38 27.92
N ASN A 813 18.66 10.64 27.10
CA ASN A 813 18.81 11.84 26.29
C ASN A 813 18.11 11.78 24.90
N SER A 814 17.53 10.63 24.51
CA SER A 814 16.92 10.46 23.17
C SER A 814 15.80 11.46 22.86
N TRP A 815 15.11 11.98 23.87
CA TRP A 815 14.10 13.03 23.71
C TRP A 815 14.72 14.44 23.83
N GLU A 816 15.77 14.62 24.65
CA GLU A 816 16.50 15.90 24.82
C GLU A 816 17.13 16.41 23.52
N THR A 817 17.43 15.51 22.57
CA THR A 817 17.86 15.83 21.19
C THR A 817 16.90 16.75 20.40
N ILE A 818 15.70 17.06 20.91
CA ILE A 818 14.83 18.10 20.34
C ILE A 818 15.33 19.53 20.63
N PHE A 819 16.07 19.73 21.72
CA PHE A 819 16.61 21.03 22.12
C PHE A 819 17.96 21.32 21.45
N SER A 820 18.78 20.29 21.22
CA SER A 820 20.06 20.42 20.48
C SER A 820 19.90 20.75 18.99
N LYS A 821 18.68 21.07 18.53
CA LYS A 821 18.33 21.49 17.16
C LYS A 821 17.48 22.77 17.13
N SER A 822 17.25 23.42 18.27
CA SER A 822 16.55 24.70 18.37
C SER A 822 17.52 25.84 18.68
N THR A 823 17.23 27.02 18.16
CA THR A 823 17.93 28.28 18.48
C THR A 823 17.52 28.88 19.83
N GLU A 824 16.81 28.11 20.66
CA GLU A 824 16.27 28.54 21.96
C GLU A 824 17.12 27.93 23.07
N VAL A 825 17.66 28.77 23.96
CA VAL A 825 18.46 28.33 25.11
C VAL A 825 17.52 27.91 26.24
N VAL A 826 17.43 26.60 26.49
CA VAL A 826 16.66 26.02 27.60
C VAL A 826 17.49 26.06 28.88
N THR A 827 16.93 26.57 29.99
CA THR A 827 17.66 26.62 31.28
C THR A 827 17.71 25.25 31.97
N PRO A 828 18.65 25.01 32.90
CA PRO A 828 18.72 23.75 33.65
C PRO A 828 17.41 23.40 34.37
N GLU A 829 16.72 24.38 34.97
CA GLU A 829 15.45 24.17 35.67
C GLU A 829 14.31 23.79 34.71
N GLN A 830 14.29 24.38 33.51
CA GLN A 830 13.34 24.03 32.45
C GLN A 830 13.58 22.61 31.94
N LEU A 831 14.84 22.20 31.80
CA LEU A 831 15.22 20.83 31.42
C LEU A 831 14.84 19.83 32.52
N GLN A 832 15.07 20.15 33.79
CA GLN A 832 14.64 19.33 34.94
C GLN A 832 13.11 19.17 34.99
N CYS A 833 12.33 20.22 34.73
CA CYS A 833 10.87 20.12 34.58
C CYS A 833 10.48 19.13 33.47
N CYS A 834 11.16 19.18 32.32
CA CYS A 834 10.92 18.26 31.22
C CYS A 834 11.32 16.81 31.56
N GLN A 835 12.46 16.59 32.22
CA GLN A 835 12.91 15.28 32.71
C GLN A 835 11.88 14.67 33.68
N ARG A 836 11.33 15.47 34.61
CA ARG A 836 10.29 15.03 35.53
C ARG A 836 8.97 14.66 34.83
N ILE A 837 8.55 15.43 33.81
CA ILE A 837 7.39 15.07 32.96
C ILE A 837 7.60 13.73 32.25
N VAL A 838 8.79 13.47 31.70
CA VAL A 838 9.10 12.17 31.08
C VAL A 838 9.00 11.03 32.09
N GLN A 839 9.50 11.22 33.31
CA GLN A 839 9.39 10.21 34.37
C GLN A 839 7.94 9.96 34.81
N LEU A 840 7.12 11.01 34.94
CA LEU A 840 5.67 10.89 35.20
C LEU A 840 4.95 10.13 34.07
N CYS A 841 5.33 10.33 32.81
CA CYS A 841 4.79 9.56 31.67
C CYS A 841 5.17 8.07 31.74
N LYS A 842 6.40 7.74 32.18
CA LYS A 842 6.80 6.34 32.42
C LYS A 842 5.99 5.71 33.55
N HIS A 843 5.88 6.39 34.69
CA HIS A 843 5.13 5.93 35.87
C HIS A 843 3.65 5.68 35.52
N CYS A 844 3.02 6.61 34.79
CA CYS A 844 1.66 6.46 34.28
C CYS A 844 1.50 5.20 33.42
N LEU A 845 2.46 4.91 32.51
CA LEU A 845 2.42 3.67 31.72
C LEU A 845 2.53 2.40 32.57
N LEU A 846 3.41 2.36 33.57
CA LEU A 846 3.56 1.19 34.45
C LEU A 846 2.32 0.94 35.32
N VAL A 847 1.75 2.00 35.90
CA VAL A 847 0.47 1.97 36.64
C VAL A 847 -0.68 1.46 35.76
N VAL A 848 -0.80 1.99 34.54
CA VAL A 848 -1.83 1.60 33.57
C VAL A 848 -1.65 0.16 33.06
N TYR A 849 -0.41 -0.30 32.90
CA TYR A 849 -0.08 -1.70 32.57
C TYR A 849 -0.51 -2.64 33.71
N LYS A 850 -0.13 -2.34 34.96
CA LYS A 850 -0.47 -3.15 36.14
C LYS A 850 -1.98 -3.22 36.37
N TYR A 851 -2.68 -2.10 36.19
CA TYR A 851 -4.14 -2.08 36.23
C TYR A 851 -4.77 -3.04 35.19
N SER A 852 -4.20 -3.12 33.98
CA SER A 852 -4.65 -4.01 32.91
C SER A 852 -4.25 -5.48 33.08
N SER A 853 -3.25 -5.79 33.93
CA SER A 853 -2.96 -7.17 34.34
C SER A 853 -3.87 -7.62 35.48
N ASP A 854 -4.02 -6.79 36.51
CA ASP A 854 -4.64 -7.21 37.77
C ASP A 854 -6.17 -7.33 37.63
N SER A 855 -6.78 -6.49 36.77
CA SER A 855 -8.19 -6.60 36.37
C SER A 855 -8.55 -7.89 35.61
N LYS A 856 -7.57 -8.73 35.24
CA LYS A 856 -7.78 -10.06 34.64
C LYS A 856 -7.65 -11.22 35.63
N GLY A 857 -7.18 -10.97 36.86
CA GLY A 857 -6.96 -12.00 37.88
C GLY A 857 -8.13 -12.25 38.82
N SER A 858 -9.11 -11.33 38.88
CA SER A 858 -10.18 -11.35 39.89
C SER A 858 -11.57 -11.46 39.25
N LEU A 859 -11.92 -12.66 38.77
CA LEU A 859 -13.26 -12.98 38.26
C LEU A 859 -13.56 -14.50 38.37
N THR A 860 -13.74 -14.98 39.59
CA THR A 860 -14.29 -16.31 39.87
C THR A 860 -15.82 -16.27 39.80
N GLY A 861 -16.38 -16.77 38.70
CA GLY A 861 -17.83 -16.88 38.50
C GLY A 861 -18.35 -15.96 37.38
N ILE A 862 -19.15 -16.54 36.49
CA ILE A 862 -19.77 -15.93 35.29
C ILE A 862 -18.75 -15.51 34.22
N SER A 863 -18.80 -16.15 33.05
CA SER A 863 -17.90 -15.93 31.91
C SER A 863 -18.24 -14.65 31.14
N PRO A 864 -17.32 -13.68 30.99
CA PRO A 864 -17.48 -12.56 30.06
C PRO A 864 -17.02 -12.94 28.65
N SER A 865 -17.76 -12.50 27.62
CA SER A 865 -17.32 -12.58 26.22
C SER A 865 -16.14 -11.64 25.93
N TRP A 866 -15.24 -12.04 25.03
CA TRP A 866 -14.02 -11.28 24.69
C TRP A 866 -14.26 -9.97 23.91
N ASP A 867 -15.50 -9.69 23.49
CA ASP A 867 -15.81 -8.62 22.54
C ASP A 867 -16.03 -7.22 23.15
N ASP A 868 -16.21 -7.07 24.47
CA ASP A 868 -16.42 -5.72 25.06
C ASP A 868 -15.11 -4.94 25.29
N ALA A 869 -14.50 -4.53 24.18
CA ALA A 869 -13.26 -3.76 24.15
C ALA A 869 -13.38 -2.33 24.73
N ARG A 870 -14.55 -1.93 25.28
CA ARG A 870 -14.80 -0.57 25.80
C ARG A 870 -14.09 -0.29 27.14
N CYS A 871 -13.71 -1.32 27.90
CA CYS A 871 -13.19 -1.18 29.27
C CYS A 871 -11.68 -1.43 29.45
N LEU A 872 -10.87 -1.41 28.38
CA LEU A 872 -9.41 -1.64 28.46
C LEU A 872 -8.59 -0.47 29.03
N LEU A 873 -9.17 0.72 29.15
CA LEU A 873 -8.59 1.85 29.88
C LEU A 873 -9.67 2.55 30.70
N PRO A 874 -9.46 2.76 32.01
CA PRO A 874 -10.20 3.74 32.79
C PRO A 874 -10.26 5.13 32.13
N GLY A 875 -11.33 5.87 32.44
CA GLY A 875 -11.39 7.30 32.11
C GLY A 875 -10.30 8.09 32.85
N PRO A 876 -9.87 9.26 32.33
CA PRO A 876 -8.82 10.08 32.95
C PRO A 876 -9.19 10.62 34.35
N SER A 877 -10.45 10.46 34.78
CA SER A 877 -10.92 10.74 36.14
C SER A 877 -10.53 9.67 37.18
N GLN A 878 -10.12 8.46 36.76
CA GLN A 878 -9.78 7.36 37.68
C GLN A 878 -8.29 7.32 38.06
N PHE A 879 -7.40 7.73 37.15
CA PHE A 879 -5.97 7.93 37.44
C PHE A 879 -5.73 9.40 37.75
N ILE A 880 -5.64 9.74 39.04
CA ILE A 880 -5.41 11.12 39.49
C ILE A 880 -3.94 11.28 39.84
N THR A 881 -3.28 12.30 39.32
CA THR A 881 -1.99 12.75 39.85
C THR A 881 -2.24 13.84 40.89
N LYS A 882 -1.70 13.72 42.10
CA LYS A 882 -1.73 14.79 43.09
C LYS A 882 -0.30 15.14 43.52
N SER A 883 -0.09 16.39 43.89
CA SER A 883 1.02 16.81 44.76
C SER A 883 0.54 16.81 46.23
N SER A 884 1.48 16.68 47.16
CA SER A 884 1.26 16.70 48.60
C SER A 884 1.04 18.13 49.14
N SER A 885 -0.11 18.72 48.85
CA SER A 885 -0.46 20.08 49.30
C SER A 885 -0.82 20.14 50.79
N SER A 886 0.19 20.14 51.67
CA SER A 886 0.01 20.39 53.11
C SER A 886 -0.32 21.87 53.38
N ASN A 887 -1.51 22.13 53.90
CA ASN A 887 -1.95 23.33 54.64
C ASN A 887 -1.19 24.65 54.37
N LEU A 888 -1.66 25.40 53.36
CA LEU A 888 -1.39 26.86 53.24
C LEU A 888 -2.66 27.71 53.48
N SER A 889 -3.56 27.20 54.32
CA SER A 889 -4.59 28.01 55.00
C SER A 889 -3.96 28.72 56.20
N CYS A 890 -3.80 30.04 56.14
CA CYS A 890 -3.27 30.82 57.26
C CYS A 890 -4.17 30.68 58.49
N ARG A 891 -3.59 30.35 59.66
CA ARG A 891 -4.32 30.30 60.93
C ARG A 891 -4.54 31.72 61.47
N SER A 892 -5.78 32.16 61.57
CA SER A 892 -6.17 33.08 62.64
C SER A 892 -6.46 32.27 63.91
N SER A 893 -6.10 32.82 65.07
CA SER A 893 -6.24 32.17 66.37
C SER A 893 -7.66 32.32 66.94
N GLY A 894 -8.27 31.21 67.38
CA GLY A 894 -9.53 31.20 68.13
C GLY A 894 -9.61 29.97 69.03
N MET A 895 -10.04 30.15 70.29
CA MET A 895 -10.10 29.09 71.30
C MET A 895 -11.36 28.22 71.21
N PRO A 896 -11.35 26.99 71.78
CA PRO A 896 -12.34 25.96 71.48
C PRO A 896 -13.61 26.02 72.34
N ARG A 897 -14.67 25.37 71.86
CA ARG A 897 -15.73 24.80 72.71
C ARG A 897 -16.05 23.35 72.33
N SER A 898 -16.53 22.63 73.33
CA SER A 898 -16.66 21.17 73.44
C SER A 898 -18.05 20.64 73.08
N ASN A 899 -18.15 19.30 73.00
CA ASN A 899 -19.37 18.48 73.19
C ASN A 899 -20.40 18.49 72.03
N ILE A 900 -21.19 17.42 71.77
CA ILE A 900 -21.25 16.08 72.42
C ILE A 900 -21.66 14.96 71.43
N MET A 901 -21.63 13.70 71.91
CA MET A 901 -21.96 12.44 71.22
C MET A 901 -23.39 12.36 70.63
N PHE A 902 -23.58 11.45 69.65
CA PHE A 902 -24.42 10.21 69.70
C PHE A 902 -24.03 9.38 68.46
N THR A 903 -23.41 8.18 68.51
CA THR A 903 -23.92 6.82 68.81
C THR A 903 -25.22 6.43 68.05
N ARG A 904 -25.44 5.18 67.55
CA ARG A 904 -24.79 3.88 67.85
C ARG A 904 -25.13 2.79 66.78
N ARG A 905 -24.21 1.82 66.56
CA ARG A 905 -24.42 0.41 66.06
C ARG A 905 -24.90 0.22 64.59
N TYR A 906 -24.42 -0.75 63.79
CA TYR A 906 -24.39 -2.24 63.89
C TYR A 906 -25.82 -2.85 63.88
N SER A 907 -26.13 -3.97 63.19
CA SER A 907 -25.29 -4.90 62.39
C SER A 907 -26.17 -5.81 61.50
N HIS A 908 -25.53 -6.75 60.80
CA HIS A 908 -26.08 -7.84 59.96
C HIS A 908 -26.41 -7.42 58.51
N LEU A 909 -26.02 -8.20 57.48
CA LEU A 909 -25.32 -9.50 57.45
C LEU A 909 -24.15 -9.48 56.45
#